data_AF-A0A1H1CXV8-F1
#
_entry.id   AF-A0A1H1CXV8-F1
#
_cell.length_a   1.000
_cell.length_b   1.000
_cell.length_c   1.000
_cell.angle_alpha   90.00
_cell.angle_beta   90.00
_cell.angle_gamma   90.00
#
_symmetry.space_group_name_H-M   'P 1'
#
loop_
_entity.id
_entity.type
_entity.pdbx_description
1 polymer ?
#
loop_
_entity_poly.entity_id
_entity_poly.type
_entity_poly.pdbx_seq_one_letter_code
_entity_poly.pdbx_strand_id
1 'polypeptide(L)'
;MGFCYQKNFSNPTLPVDEAQFWALVRAEKWNENIDKYRETGDAALKRKLPAFIFQATFDETTSKAGKTGAWRKQAATQLTGLVVMDIDHVEKPREVFDQWGLGTDEHGFINKDAAGRILLVYITPSGKGLKVVFKADVAVGNLIDNQHAMAKVLGVEVDESCKDASRMSFICKESDILYLNKELFTYENKEFAERYTALYRDGHSQATREDELGTNYANLREENKIRDNSCNSCQKQFKGVAYSEIIDEWWRQNGGVPQEGERNVKLYQLAVSLRAICDNNRQLLMEIMPRLGLSEEEVRSIVESACKETPKGLSKAMRSVLEGNKNPSEQSEHDIDQWLWDWGEQIEKLFDDFPILRDVCKGLKRNQYASALFVSGGFMMTLMTRCRYSFYHRPEELRRLNCEVMVIGDPASGKSFATRLYKLLIAPIIAADRIGKDAINAYREQMKIKGANKEKPKKPKVVVRVHPARTSNAQFIQDMVNAVEEVDGEPMQLHMLTFDTELDNTLSIQKGGSWIDKQSLELKAFHNEEDGQAYSNMDSVIENFCVTWNFIYTGTPLALKAKINERNFGSGLATRLTCIPLPPTNFEMMTRESVVDRESDHRLKEWGEKLDRMKGVLSVEKIVDELYDWTARRMADAKENNSKAEEMLLKRCAYHGLNFAAPFIVMRHWEQMHQDGAYYCGEFETDEVDWKLAELIVNIQYACQRHFFLAMAEKYFDDQQRDVLTTTHRRQKTYDGFNRLPEEFAVDDVMTCFAISNPTVARVKISRLMKDHLIEKTDEFVDNGTTKAIYRKVGAMC
;
A
#
# COMPACT_ATOMS: atom_id res chain seq x y z
N MET A 1 -17.39 -42.11 -1.16
CA MET A 1 -17.79 -41.05 -2.14
C MET A 1 -16.52 -40.48 -2.76
N GLY A 2 -16.52 -40.22 -4.07
CA GLY A 2 -15.40 -39.52 -4.73
C GLY A 2 -15.35 -38.02 -4.39
N PHE A 3 -14.46 -37.28 -5.05
CA PHE A 3 -14.32 -35.84 -4.91
C PHE A 3 -15.37 -35.05 -5.72
N CYS A 4 -15.38 -33.72 -5.62
CA CYS A 4 -16.33 -32.87 -6.33
C CYS A 4 -15.66 -31.84 -7.27
N TYR A 5 -16.44 -31.22 -8.15
CA TYR A 5 -16.02 -30.10 -8.98
C TYR A 5 -17.02 -28.96 -8.93
N GLN A 6 -16.54 -27.76 -9.25
CA GLN A 6 -17.36 -26.56 -9.37
C GLN A 6 -17.22 -25.98 -10.77
N LYS A 7 -18.35 -25.82 -11.48
CA LYS A 7 -18.36 -25.27 -12.84
C LYS A 7 -17.95 -23.78 -12.88
N ASN A 8 -18.40 -23.02 -11.90
CA ASN A 8 -18.00 -21.64 -11.61
C ASN A 8 -18.52 -21.23 -10.22
N PHE A 9 -18.09 -20.08 -9.72
CA PHE A 9 -18.44 -19.58 -8.38
C PHE A 9 -19.95 -19.42 -8.11
N SER A 10 -20.78 -19.33 -9.14
CA SER A 10 -22.23 -19.15 -9.00
C SER A 10 -23.03 -20.45 -8.94
N ASN A 11 -22.36 -21.61 -9.08
CA ASN A 11 -23.01 -22.91 -9.07
C ASN A 11 -22.56 -23.77 -7.88
N PRO A 12 -23.43 -24.63 -7.34
CA PRO A 12 -23.03 -25.61 -6.33
C PRO A 12 -22.01 -26.60 -6.90
N THR A 13 -21.28 -27.27 -6.02
CA THR A 13 -20.37 -28.35 -6.37
C THR A 13 -21.16 -29.59 -6.77
N LEU A 14 -20.62 -30.37 -7.69
CA LEU A 14 -21.19 -31.63 -8.16
C LEU A 14 -20.16 -32.75 -7.97
N PRO A 15 -20.60 -33.98 -7.64
CA PRO A 15 -19.69 -35.12 -7.53
C PRO A 15 -19.02 -35.41 -8.88
N VAL A 16 -17.80 -35.97 -8.82
CA VAL A 16 -17.03 -36.38 -9.99
C VAL A 16 -16.88 -37.89 -9.97
N ASP A 17 -17.41 -38.55 -11.00
CA ASP A 17 -17.07 -39.93 -11.34
C ASP A 17 -16.05 -39.95 -12.50
N GLU A 18 -15.59 -41.16 -12.88
CA GLU A 18 -14.61 -41.32 -13.96
C GLU A 18 -15.10 -40.72 -15.28
N ALA A 19 -16.38 -40.91 -15.63
CA ALA A 19 -16.95 -40.38 -16.86
C ALA A 19 -16.97 -38.84 -16.86
N GLN A 20 -17.38 -38.23 -15.75
CA GLN A 20 -17.44 -36.79 -15.56
C GLN A 20 -16.04 -36.15 -15.56
N PHE A 21 -15.04 -36.82 -14.96
CA PHE A 21 -13.65 -36.37 -14.99
C PHE A 21 -13.14 -36.28 -16.43
N TRP A 22 -13.27 -37.37 -17.20
CA TRP A 22 -12.85 -37.40 -18.60
C TRP A 22 -13.60 -36.39 -19.47
N ALA A 23 -14.91 -36.24 -19.24
CA ALA A 23 -15.70 -35.22 -19.94
C ALA A 23 -15.19 -33.79 -19.69
N LEU A 24 -14.67 -33.49 -18.50
CA LEU A 24 -14.14 -32.18 -18.16
C LEU A 24 -12.77 -31.92 -18.80
N VAL A 25 -11.82 -32.86 -18.68
CA VAL A 25 -10.44 -32.69 -19.20
C VAL A 25 -10.33 -32.84 -20.73
N ARG A 26 -11.36 -33.41 -21.37
CA ARG A 26 -11.47 -33.54 -22.85
C ARG A 26 -12.33 -32.47 -23.50
N ALA A 27 -13.00 -31.62 -22.73
CA ALA A 27 -13.91 -30.63 -23.31
C ALA A 27 -13.14 -29.56 -24.09
N GLU A 28 -13.43 -29.48 -25.39
CA GLU A 28 -12.81 -28.56 -26.36
C GLU A 28 -12.80 -27.11 -25.86
N LYS A 29 -13.94 -26.63 -25.35
CA LYS A 29 -14.06 -25.28 -24.77
C LYS A 29 -13.02 -24.97 -23.71
N TRP A 30 -12.70 -25.93 -22.83
CA TRP A 30 -11.75 -25.72 -21.76
C TRP A 30 -10.32 -25.84 -22.27
N ASN A 31 -10.07 -26.77 -23.19
CA ASN A 31 -8.77 -26.92 -23.83
C ASN A 31 -8.37 -25.66 -24.61
N GLU A 32 -9.29 -25.07 -25.38
CA GLU A 32 -9.07 -23.79 -26.06
C GLU A 32 -8.78 -22.64 -25.09
N ASN A 33 -9.50 -22.57 -23.96
CA ASN A 33 -9.25 -21.53 -22.96
C ASN A 33 -7.87 -21.70 -22.31
N ILE A 34 -7.42 -22.94 -22.13
CA ILE A 34 -6.07 -23.24 -21.61
C ILE A 34 -5.01 -22.85 -22.66
N ASP A 35 -5.20 -23.18 -23.94
CA ASP A 35 -4.26 -22.78 -25.00
C ASP A 35 -4.17 -21.27 -25.13
N LYS A 36 -5.32 -20.60 -25.25
CA LYS A 36 -5.37 -19.13 -25.32
C LYS A 36 -4.76 -18.51 -24.07
N TYR A 37 -4.95 -19.10 -22.89
CA TYR A 37 -4.30 -18.62 -21.67
C TYR A 37 -2.77 -18.77 -21.75
N ARG A 38 -2.25 -19.89 -22.23
CA ARG A 38 -0.81 -20.11 -22.43
C ARG A 38 -0.21 -19.18 -23.48
N GLU A 39 -0.95 -18.89 -24.54
CA GLU A 39 -0.55 -17.97 -25.61
C GLU A 39 -0.56 -16.50 -25.17
N THR A 40 -1.60 -16.08 -24.43
CA THR A 40 -1.88 -14.65 -24.18
C THR A 40 -1.50 -14.19 -22.78
N GLY A 41 -1.40 -15.10 -21.81
CA GLY A 41 -1.25 -14.77 -20.39
C GLY A 41 -2.51 -14.19 -19.72
N ASP A 42 -3.66 -14.13 -20.41
CA ASP A 42 -4.88 -13.52 -19.86
C ASP A 42 -5.48 -14.35 -18.71
N ALA A 43 -5.30 -13.87 -17.48
CA ALA A 43 -5.83 -14.50 -16.27
C ALA A 43 -7.36 -14.65 -16.26
N ALA A 44 -8.11 -13.88 -17.06
CA ALA A 44 -9.56 -14.01 -17.16
C ALA A 44 -9.99 -15.33 -17.83
N LEU A 45 -9.16 -15.90 -18.71
CA LEU A 45 -9.40 -17.20 -19.34
C LEU A 45 -9.27 -18.34 -18.33
N LYS A 46 -8.22 -18.31 -17.50
CA LYS A 46 -8.01 -19.26 -16.40
C LYS A 46 -9.18 -19.24 -15.40
N ARG A 47 -9.69 -18.07 -15.03
CA ARG A 47 -10.84 -17.92 -14.09
C ARG A 47 -12.17 -18.47 -14.62
N LYS A 48 -12.29 -18.70 -15.93
CA LYS A 48 -13.49 -19.30 -16.55
C LYS A 48 -13.47 -20.83 -16.53
N LEU A 49 -12.35 -21.45 -16.16
CA LEU A 49 -12.23 -22.91 -16.09
C LEU A 49 -13.00 -23.44 -14.88
N PRO A 50 -13.66 -24.60 -15.01
CA PRO A 50 -14.09 -25.39 -13.86
C PRO A 50 -12.90 -25.74 -12.95
N ALA A 51 -13.19 -26.07 -11.70
CA ALA A 51 -12.18 -26.50 -10.75
C ALA A 51 -12.61 -27.76 -9.98
N PHE A 52 -11.69 -28.71 -9.86
CA PHE A 52 -11.82 -29.86 -8.96
C PHE A 52 -11.54 -29.44 -7.52
N ILE A 53 -12.17 -30.13 -6.58
CA ILE A 53 -11.96 -29.99 -5.14
C ILE A 53 -11.79 -31.42 -4.64
N PHE A 54 -10.53 -31.85 -4.54
CA PHE A 54 -10.20 -33.25 -4.25
C PHE A 54 -10.36 -33.57 -2.76
N GLN A 55 -9.99 -32.63 -1.90
CA GLN A 55 -9.87 -32.84 -0.46
C GLN A 55 -11.21 -33.02 0.25
N ALA A 56 -12.31 -32.57 -0.35
CA ALA A 56 -13.62 -32.58 0.30
C ALA A 56 -14.81 -32.62 -0.66
N THR A 57 -15.91 -33.13 -0.13
CA THR A 57 -17.28 -32.86 -0.58
C THR A 57 -17.98 -31.93 0.42
N PHE A 58 -19.20 -31.49 0.13
CA PHE A 58 -19.90 -30.51 0.96
C PHE A 58 -21.34 -30.91 1.20
N ASP A 59 -21.78 -30.81 2.46
CA ASP A 59 -23.18 -30.92 2.82
C ASP A 59 -24.00 -29.79 2.17
N GLU A 60 -25.28 -30.04 1.93
CA GLU A 60 -26.17 -29.03 1.38
C GLU A 60 -26.33 -27.85 2.34
N THR A 61 -26.14 -26.63 1.81
CA THR A 61 -26.40 -25.40 2.54
C THR A 61 -27.13 -24.39 1.66
N THR A 62 -27.68 -23.36 2.28
CA THR A 62 -28.29 -22.24 1.55
C THR A 62 -27.25 -21.15 1.28
N SER A 63 -27.14 -20.71 0.03
CA SER A 63 -26.30 -19.56 -0.35
C SER A 63 -26.90 -18.24 0.14
N LYS A 64 -26.10 -17.16 0.16
CA LYS A 64 -26.59 -15.80 0.49
C LYS A 64 -27.73 -15.33 -0.43
N ALA A 65 -27.85 -15.90 -1.62
CA ALA A 65 -28.90 -15.61 -2.60
C ALA A 65 -30.12 -16.56 -2.47
N GLY A 66 -30.22 -17.35 -1.40
CA GLY A 66 -31.37 -18.23 -1.14
C GLY A 66 -31.38 -19.56 -1.89
N LYS A 67 -30.35 -19.87 -2.69
CA LYS A 67 -30.25 -21.14 -3.44
C LYS A 67 -29.64 -22.25 -2.59
N THR A 68 -30.33 -23.36 -2.42
CA THR A 68 -29.86 -24.58 -1.75
C THR A 68 -28.97 -25.42 -2.66
N GLY A 69 -27.90 -25.98 -2.10
CA GLY A 69 -27.04 -26.97 -2.76
C GLY A 69 -25.75 -27.21 -1.99
N ALA A 70 -24.94 -28.15 -2.44
CA ALA A 70 -23.59 -28.35 -1.91
C ALA A 70 -22.71 -27.16 -2.30
N TRP A 71 -22.45 -26.25 -1.35
CA TRP A 71 -21.61 -25.07 -1.58
C TRP A 71 -20.26 -25.28 -0.92
N ARG A 72 -19.19 -24.86 -1.60
CA ARG A 72 -17.81 -24.86 -1.12
C ARG A 72 -17.65 -23.93 0.09
N LYS A 73 -18.06 -24.40 1.26
CA LYS A 73 -17.97 -23.72 2.56
C LYS A 73 -17.24 -24.63 3.52
N GLN A 74 -16.24 -24.10 4.21
CA GLN A 74 -15.45 -24.88 5.15
C GLN A 74 -16.33 -25.54 6.23
N ALA A 75 -17.32 -24.81 6.77
CA ALA A 75 -18.28 -25.31 7.76
C ALA A 75 -19.20 -26.44 7.28
N ALA A 76 -19.27 -26.71 5.97
CA ALA A 76 -20.07 -27.78 5.38
C ALA A 76 -19.21 -28.92 4.81
N THR A 77 -17.90 -28.88 5.02
CA THR A 77 -16.92 -29.83 4.46
C THR A 77 -17.16 -31.24 4.98
N GLN A 78 -16.97 -32.23 4.11
CA GLN A 78 -16.76 -33.64 4.42
C GLN A 78 -15.44 -34.06 3.78
N LEU A 79 -14.41 -34.38 4.57
CA LEU A 79 -13.10 -34.70 4.03
C LEU A 79 -13.12 -36.06 3.31
N THR A 80 -12.47 -36.15 2.15
CA THR A 80 -12.36 -37.41 1.38
C THR A 80 -11.16 -38.25 1.82
N GLY A 81 -10.17 -37.63 2.46
CA GLY A 81 -8.86 -38.22 2.70
C GLY A 81 -7.88 -38.07 1.52
N LEU A 82 -8.27 -37.36 0.47
CA LEU A 82 -7.34 -36.93 -0.57
C LEU A 82 -6.64 -35.64 -0.15
N VAL A 83 -5.35 -35.54 -0.45
CA VAL A 83 -4.52 -34.36 -0.22
C VAL A 83 -4.10 -33.82 -1.57
N VAL A 84 -4.11 -32.49 -1.71
CA VAL A 84 -3.61 -31.79 -2.90
C VAL A 84 -2.38 -31.00 -2.51
N MET A 85 -1.35 -31.09 -3.33
CA MET A 85 -0.12 -30.33 -3.22
C MET A 85 0.11 -29.57 -4.53
N ASP A 86 0.23 -28.24 -4.44
CA ASP A 86 0.61 -27.38 -5.57
C ASP A 86 2.12 -27.14 -5.54
N ILE A 87 2.75 -27.34 -6.70
CA ILE A 87 4.17 -27.04 -6.94
C ILE A 87 4.23 -26.00 -8.06
N ASP A 88 4.40 -24.74 -7.68
CA ASP A 88 4.48 -23.61 -8.61
C ASP A 88 5.93 -23.38 -9.10
N HIS A 89 6.09 -22.51 -10.10
CA HIS A 89 7.39 -22.11 -10.66
C HIS A 89 8.22 -23.24 -11.31
N VAL A 90 7.57 -24.34 -11.71
CA VAL A 90 8.25 -25.43 -12.41
C VAL A 90 8.28 -25.13 -13.91
N GLU A 91 9.42 -24.69 -14.44
CA GLU A 91 9.56 -24.36 -15.87
C GLU A 91 9.40 -25.58 -16.78
N LYS A 92 9.84 -26.76 -16.31
CA LYS A 92 9.77 -28.02 -17.05
C LYS A 92 9.08 -29.11 -16.23
N PRO A 93 7.75 -29.05 -16.08
CA PRO A 93 6.98 -29.96 -15.22
C PRO A 93 7.17 -31.45 -15.52
N ARG A 94 7.36 -31.80 -16.80
CA ARG A 94 7.58 -33.20 -17.21
C ARG A 94 8.91 -33.74 -16.72
N GLU A 95 9.99 -32.97 -16.87
CA GLU A 95 11.33 -33.38 -16.41
C GLU A 95 11.35 -33.60 -14.88
N VAL A 96 10.66 -32.76 -14.11
CA VAL A 96 10.53 -32.94 -12.65
C VAL A 96 9.72 -34.19 -12.30
N PHE A 97 8.63 -34.46 -13.02
CA PHE A 97 7.85 -35.67 -12.81
C PHE A 97 8.62 -36.95 -13.17
N ASP A 98 9.39 -36.94 -14.27
CA ASP A 98 10.18 -38.10 -14.71
C ASP A 98 11.23 -38.48 -13.65
N GLN A 99 11.79 -37.50 -12.94
CA GLN A 99 12.73 -37.71 -11.82
C GLN A 99 12.11 -38.43 -10.62
N TRP A 100 10.79 -38.37 -10.43
CA TRP A 100 10.11 -39.08 -9.33
C TRP A 100 9.98 -40.58 -9.57
N GLY A 101 10.21 -41.06 -10.79
CA GLY A 101 10.19 -42.49 -11.10
C GLY A 101 8.81 -43.14 -10.90
N LEU A 102 7.73 -42.43 -11.23
CA LEU A 102 6.35 -42.94 -11.09
C LEU A 102 5.82 -43.69 -12.34
N GLY A 103 6.68 -43.88 -13.36
CA GLY A 103 6.33 -44.43 -14.68
C GLY A 103 6.42 -45.95 -14.84
N THR A 104 6.13 -46.43 -16.06
CA THR A 104 6.18 -47.85 -16.45
C THR A 104 7.10 -48.06 -17.66
N ASP A 105 8.39 -48.27 -17.44
CA ASP A 105 9.29 -48.91 -18.41
C ASP A 105 10.46 -49.64 -17.72
N GLU A 106 11.27 -50.30 -18.55
CA GLU A 106 12.23 -51.39 -18.26
C GLU A 106 13.45 -50.96 -17.41
N HIS A 107 13.53 -49.70 -16.97
CA HIS A 107 14.67 -49.14 -16.24
C HIS A 107 14.40 -48.74 -14.78
N GLY A 108 13.17 -48.92 -14.29
CA GLY A 108 12.87 -49.44 -12.94
C GLY A 108 13.47 -48.74 -11.70
N PHE A 109 13.24 -47.44 -11.50
CA PHE A 109 13.20 -46.88 -10.14
C PHE A 109 11.77 -46.41 -9.83
N ILE A 110 11.13 -47.08 -8.87
CA ILE A 110 9.86 -46.66 -8.27
C ILE A 110 10.21 -46.05 -6.92
N ASN A 111 9.90 -44.77 -6.71
CA ASN A 111 9.77 -44.26 -5.34
C ASN A 111 8.57 -44.97 -4.70
N LYS A 112 8.81 -46.14 -4.07
CA LYS A 112 7.75 -47.03 -3.58
C LYS A 112 6.84 -46.34 -2.56
N ASP A 113 7.39 -45.42 -1.79
CA ASP A 113 6.65 -44.63 -0.80
C ASP A 113 5.70 -43.62 -1.46
N ALA A 114 6.14 -42.99 -2.55
CA ALA A 114 5.31 -42.07 -3.35
C ALA A 114 4.31 -42.80 -4.26
N ALA A 115 4.75 -43.85 -4.96
CA ALA A 115 3.95 -44.58 -5.95
C ALA A 115 2.74 -45.31 -5.35
N GLY A 116 2.84 -45.74 -4.08
CA GLY A 116 1.72 -46.36 -3.37
C GLY A 116 0.64 -45.38 -2.88
N ARG A 117 0.96 -44.08 -2.81
CA ARG A 117 0.09 -43.04 -2.23
C ARG A 117 -0.42 -42.02 -3.25
N ILE A 118 0.35 -41.69 -4.29
CA ILE A 118 -0.05 -40.74 -5.33
C ILE A 118 -1.12 -41.37 -6.22
N LEU A 119 -2.15 -40.60 -6.55
CA LEU A 119 -3.29 -41.01 -7.35
C LEU A 119 -3.45 -40.20 -8.64
N LEU A 120 -2.99 -38.95 -8.67
CA LEU A 120 -3.02 -38.10 -9.86
C LEU A 120 -1.86 -37.11 -9.84
N VAL A 121 -1.21 -36.94 -10.98
CA VAL A 121 -0.28 -35.84 -11.25
C VAL A 121 -0.64 -35.21 -12.58
N TYR A 122 -0.76 -33.89 -12.60
CA TYR A 122 -1.00 -33.16 -13.85
C TYR A 122 -0.31 -31.79 -13.88
N ILE A 123 -0.03 -31.32 -15.10
CA ILE A 123 0.52 -29.99 -15.36
C ILE A 123 -0.59 -28.95 -15.24
N THR A 124 -0.35 -27.92 -14.44
CA THR A 124 -1.33 -26.84 -14.22
C THR A 124 -1.67 -26.09 -15.53
N PRO A 125 -2.81 -25.37 -15.60
CA PRO A 125 -3.22 -24.66 -16.81
C PRO A 125 -2.17 -23.67 -17.36
N SER A 126 -1.29 -23.12 -16.53
CA SER A 126 -0.21 -22.22 -16.98
C SER A 126 0.90 -22.93 -17.75
N GLY A 127 0.98 -24.26 -17.65
CA GLY A 127 2.12 -25.02 -18.17
C GLY A 127 3.39 -24.91 -17.30
N LYS A 128 3.35 -24.15 -16.19
CA LYS A 128 4.51 -23.84 -15.34
C LYS A 128 4.31 -24.25 -13.87
N GLY A 129 3.79 -25.45 -13.66
CA GLY A 129 3.57 -26.01 -12.31
C GLY A 129 2.96 -27.41 -12.36
N LEU A 130 3.10 -28.14 -11.26
CA LEU A 130 2.54 -29.49 -11.07
C LEU A 130 1.50 -29.47 -9.97
N LYS A 131 0.43 -30.25 -10.15
CA LYS A 131 -0.50 -30.58 -9.08
C LYS A 131 -0.47 -32.06 -8.80
N VAL A 132 -0.26 -32.40 -7.53
CA VAL A 132 -0.17 -33.79 -7.04
C VAL A 132 -1.35 -34.06 -6.11
N VAL A 133 -2.07 -35.16 -6.37
CA VAL A 133 -3.18 -35.64 -5.53
C VAL A 133 -2.83 -37.02 -4.99
N PHE A 134 -2.91 -37.20 -3.68
CA PHE A 134 -2.47 -38.42 -3.01
C PHE A 134 -3.28 -38.75 -1.75
N LYS A 135 -3.12 -39.98 -1.26
CA LYS A 135 -3.80 -40.52 -0.07
C LYS A 135 -3.23 -39.91 1.22
N ALA A 136 -4.10 -39.37 2.07
CA ALA A 136 -3.74 -38.94 3.41
C ALA A 136 -3.38 -40.13 4.30
N ASP A 137 -2.40 -39.93 5.18
CA ASP A 137 -2.07 -40.81 6.29
C ASP A 137 -2.52 -40.14 7.59
N VAL A 138 -3.43 -40.82 8.29
CA VAL A 138 -4.04 -40.35 9.55
C VAL A 138 -2.97 -40.16 10.63
N ALA A 139 -1.92 -40.98 10.62
CA ALA A 139 -0.82 -40.92 11.59
C ALA A 139 0.16 -39.78 11.33
N VAL A 140 0.20 -39.24 10.11
CA VAL A 140 1.03 -38.07 9.76
C VAL A 140 0.45 -36.78 10.31
N GLY A 141 -0.87 -36.61 10.25
CA GLY A 141 -1.54 -35.40 10.71
C GLY A 141 -2.68 -35.01 9.78
N ASN A 142 -3.01 -33.72 9.72
CA ASN A 142 -4.06 -33.19 8.86
C ASN A 142 -3.58 -32.98 7.40
N LEU A 143 -4.31 -32.20 6.59
CA LEU A 143 -3.97 -32.02 5.16
C LEU A 143 -2.62 -31.32 4.93
N ILE A 144 -2.23 -30.35 5.76
CA ILE A 144 -0.96 -29.63 5.57
C ILE A 144 0.22 -30.47 6.08
N ASP A 145 0.05 -31.21 7.19
CA ASP A 145 1.08 -32.13 7.68
C ASP A 145 1.40 -33.22 6.64
N ASN A 146 0.36 -33.72 5.94
CA ASN A 146 0.53 -34.68 4.86
C ASN A 146 1.19 -34.06 3.61
N GLN A 147 0.97 -32.78 3.33
CA GLN A 147 1.66 -32.05 2.24
C GLN A 147 3.14 -31.93 2.54
N HIS A 148 3.52 -31.50 3.75
CA HIS A 148 4.93 -31.42 4.16
C HIS A 148 5.62 -32.79 4.13
N ALA A 149 4.94 -33.85 4.56
CA ALA A 149 5.48 -35.20 4.49
C ALA A 149 5.72 -35.66 3.04
N MET A 150 4.78 -35.41 2.12
CA MET A 150 4.93 -35.77 0.72
C MET A 150 5.98 -34.91 0.00
N ALA A 151 6.09 -33.63 0.36
CA ALA A 151 7.13 -32.72 -0.13
C ALA A 151 8.53 -33.28 0.11
N LYS A 152 8.77 -33.78 1.33
CA LYS A 152 10.03 -34.44 1.73
C LYS A 152 10.32 -35.68 0.88
N VAL A 153 9.30 -36.51 0.62
CA VAL A 153 9.44 -37.73 -0.21
C VAL A 153 9.77 -37.39 -1.66
N LEU A 154 9.23 -36.29 -2.19
CA LEU A 154 9.40 -35.89 -3.60
C LEU A 154 10.56 -34.89 -3.81
N GLY A 155 11.17 -34.38 -2.74
CA GLY A 155 12.27 -33.42 -2.81
C GLY A 155 11.86 -32.06 -3.38
N VAL A 156 10.63 -31.61 -3.11
CA VAL A 156 10.06 -30.37 -3.67
C VAL A 156 9.57 -29.43 -2.56
N GLU A 157 9.55 -28.14 -2.85
CA GLU A 157 8.90 -27.13 -2.00
C GLU A 157 7.39 -27.09 -2.29
N VAL A 158 6.58 -26.75 -1.29
CA VAL A 158 5.11 -26.76 -1.38
C VAL A 158 4.53 -25.40 -1.05
N ASP A 159 3.49 -25.01 -1.81
CA ASP A 159 2.61 -23.89 -1.45
C ASP A 159 1.66 -24.27 -0.31
N GLU A 160 1.90 -23.72 0.88
CA GLU A 160 1.10 -23.95 2.08
C GLU A 160 -0.35 -23.41 1.99
N SER A 161 -0.70 -22.68 0.92
CA SER A 161 -2.06 -22.20 0.68
C SER A 161 -3.08 -23.31 0.38
N CYS A 162 -2.64 -24.55 0.21
CA CYS A 162 -3.47 -25.74 0.02
C CYS A 162 -3.90 -26.42 1.33
N LYS A 163 -3.69 -25.78 2.50
CA LYS A 163 -4.09 -26.32 3.82
C LYS A 163 -5.61 -26.42 4.05
N ASP A 164 -6.41 -25.64 3.33
CA ASP A 164 -7.87 -25.64 3.47
C ASP A 164 -8.55 -26.75 2.66
N ALA A 165 -9.53 -27.41 3.29
CA ALA A 165 -10.31 -28.47 2.66
C ALA A 165 -11.13 -28.01 1.45
N SER A 166 -11.39 -26.70 1.37
CA SER A 166 -12.12 -26.08 0.26
C SER A 166 -11.23 -25.61 -0.89
N ARG A 167 -9.92 -25.86 -0.89
CA ARG A 167 -9.02 -25.38 -1.94
C ARG A 167 -9.41 -25.96 -3.31
N MET A 168 -9.46 -25.08 -4.31
CA MET A 168 -9.84 -25.46 -5.67
C MET A 168 -8.62 -25.66 -6.56
N SER A 169 -8.77 -26.57 -7.51
CA SER A 169 -7.75 -26.97 -8.47
C SER A 169 -8.32 -26.85 -9.87
N PHE A 170 -7.94 -25.82 -10.62
CA PHE A 170 -8.43 -25.64 -11.99
C PHE A 170 -8.12 -26.88 -12.83
N ILE A 171 -9.08 -27.26 -13.66
CA ILE A 171 -8.94 -28.45 -14.52
C ILE A 171 -7.80 -28.27 -15.52
N CYS A 172 -7.17 -29.38 -15.90
CA CYS A 172 -6.16 -29.44 -16.95
C CYS A 172 -6.72 -30.09 -18.23
N LYS A 173 -5.89 -30.16 -19.26
CA LYS A 173 -6.15 -30.98 -20.44
C LYS A 173 -5.85 -32.44 -20.15
N GLU A 174 -6.46 -33.35 -20.90
CA GLU A 174 -6.07 -34.77 -20.89
C GLU A 174 -4.56 -34.96 -21.17
N SER A 175 -4.00 -34.23 -22.14
CA SER A 175 -2.58 -34.29 -22.51
C SER A 175 -1.60 -33.80 -21.44
N ASP A 176 -2.12 -33.11 -20.41
CA ASP A 176 -1.35 -32.56 -19.30
C ASP A 176 -1.36 -33.50 -18.08
N ILE A 177 -2.11 -34.60 -18.12
CA ILE A 177 -2.12 -35.63 -17.07
C ILE A 177 -0.86 -36.49 -17.25
N LEU A 178 -0.01 -36.50 -16.24
CA LEU A 178 1.26 -37.25 -16.23
C LEU A 178 1.12 -38.62 -15.59
N TYR A 179 0.24 -38.73 -14.59
CA TYR A 179 -0.05 -39.98 -13.89
C TYR A 179 -1.48 -40.00 -13.39
N LEU A 180 -2.17 -41.14 -13.50
CA LEU A 180 -3.50 -41.34 -12.96
C LEU A 180 -3.67 -42.80 -12.52
N ASN A 181 -4.00 -42.99 -11.25
CA ASN A 181 -4.51 -44.25 -10.72
C ASN A 181 -6.03 -44.15 -10.58
N LYS A 182 -6.77 -45.09 -11.19
CA LYS A 182 -8.25 -45.10 -11.20
C LYS A 182 -8.87 -45.23 -9.80
N GLU A 183 -8.11 -45.67 -8.81
CA GLU A 183 -8.55 -45.65 -7.41
C GLU A 183 -8.95 -44.24 -6.96
N LEU A 184 -8.45 -43.17 -7.60
CA LEU A 184 -8.87 -41.78 -7.38
C LEU A 184 -10.39 -41.59 -7.32
N PHE A 185 -11.15 -42.28 -8.18
CA PHE A 185 -12.60 -42.08 -8.30
C PHE A 185 -13.41 -42.79 -7.21
N THR A 186 -12.81 -43.76 -6.53
CA THR A 186 -13.46 -44.59 -5.50
C THR A 186 -12.82 -44.44 -4.12
N TYR A 187 -11.65 -43.81 -4.03
CA TYR A 187 -10.91 -43.66 -2.78
C TYR A 187 -11.65 -42.78 -1.78
N GLU A 188 -11.71 -43.26 -0.55
CA GLU A 188 -12.24 -42.55 0.61
C GLU A 188 -11.50 -43.03 1.85
N ASN A 189 -11.04 -42.11 2.70
CA ASN A 189 -10.46 -42.43 3.99
C ASN A 189 -11.40 -42.02 5.12
N LYS A 190 -12.25 -42.96 5.54
CA LYS A 190 -13.25 -42.72 6.59
C LYS A 190 -12.61 -42.36 7.93
N GLU A 191 -11.51 -43.01 8.28
CA GLU A 191 -10.79 -42.75 9.53
C GLU A 191 -10.22 -41.31 9.55
N PHE A 192 -9.65 -40.85 8.42
CA PHE A 192 -9.20 -39.47 8.29
C PHE A 192 -10.37 -38.48 8.40
N ALA A 193 -11.50 -38.80 7.75
CA ALA A 193 -12.68 -37.97 7.78
C ALA A 193 -13.26 -37.85 9.19
N GLU A 194 -13.39 -38.96 9.92
CA GLU A 194 -13.88 -39.00 11.30
C GLU A 194 -13.00 -38.18 12.25
N ARG A 195 -11.68 -38.22 12.06
CA ARG A 195 -10.72 -37.51 12.91
C ARG A 195 -10.66 -36.01 12.65
N TYR A 196 -10.66 -35.59 11.38
CA TYR A 196 -10.33 -34.21 11.02
C TYR A 196 -11.51 -33.38 10.52
N THR A 197 -12.62 -33.96 10.06
CA THR A 197 -13.72 -33.18 9.46
C THR A 197 -14.30 -32.13 10.40
N ALA A 198 -14.53 -32.49 11.67
CA ALA A 198 -15.05 -31.55 12.67
C ALA A 198 -14.11 -30.34 12.86
N LEU A 199 -12.79 -30.59 12.98
CA LEU A 199 -11.77 -29.54 13.11
C LEU A 199 -11.81 -28.56 11.93
N TYR A 200 -11.94 -29.09 10.71
CA TYR A 200 -12.04 -28.26 9.51
C TYR A 200 -13.34 -27.45 9.46
N ARG A 201 -14.47 -28.00 9.93
CA ARG A 201 -15.73 -27.25 10.02
C ARG A 201 -15.64 -26.07 10.99
N ASP A 202 -14.85 -26.22 12.04
CA ASP A 202 -14.57 -25.20 13.05
C ASP A 202 -13.46 -24.21 12.64
N GLY A 203 -12.88 -24.38 11.44
CA GLY A 203 -11.87 -23.47 10.89
C GLY A 203 -10.43 -23.76 11.33
N HIS A 204 -10.18 -24.94 11.93
CA HIS A 204 -8.84 -25.37 12.36
C HIS A 204 -8.11 -26.17 11.27
N SER A 205 -7.49 -25.46 10.31
CA SER A 205 -6.72 -26.04 9.19
C SER A 205 -5.19 -25.84 9.29
N GLN A 206 -4.68 -25.32 10.40
CA GLN A 206 -3.23 -25.13 10.63
C GLN A 206 -2.53 -26.47 10.92
N ALA A 207 -1.21 -26.52 10.73
CA ALA A 207 -0.41 -27.70 11.00
C ALA A 207 -0.61 -28.21 12.43
N THR A 208 -0.74 -29.53 12.59
CA THR A 208 -0.95 -30.14 13.92
C THR A 208 0.35 -30.68 14.53
N ARG A 209 1.45 -30.58 13.77
CA ARG A 209 2.81 -30.89 14.22
C ARG A 209 3.70 -29.66 14.04
N GLU A 210 4.49 -29.35 15.06
CA GLU A 210 5.64 -28.44 14.91
C GLU A 210 6.70 -29.18 14.09
N ASP A 211 6.92 -28.76 12.83
CA ASP A 211 8.00 -29.30 12.01
C ASP A 211 9.29 -28.51 12.34
N GLU A 212 10.34 -29.17 12.85
CA GLU A 212 11.66 -28.62 13.22
C GLU A 212 12.50 -28.09 12.03
N LEU A 213 11.88 -27.66 10.93
CA LEU A 213 12.51 -27.51 9.61
C LEU A 213 12.90 -26.09 9.18
N GLY A 214 12.85 -25.12 10.09
CA GLY A 214 13.40 -23.79 9.83
C GLY A 214 14.93 -23.75 9.68
N THR A 215 15.65 -24.80 10.10
CA THR A 215 17.11 -24.69 10.33
C THR A 215 17.98 -25.55 9.41
N ASN A 216 17.43 -26.53 8.68
CA ASN A 216 18.25 -27.51 7.93
C ASN A 216 18.24 -27.37 6.39
N TYR A 217 17.32 -26.62 5.79
CA TYR A 217 17.31 -26.40 4.33
C TYR A 217 18.27 -25.32 3.83
N ALA A 218 18.81 -24.49 4.73
CA ALA A 218 19.90 -23.57 4.41
C ALA A 218 21.20 -24.34 4.05
N ASN A 219 21.42 -25.51 4.64
CA ASN A 219 22.67 -26.28 4.46
C ASN A 219 22.67 -27.18 3.21
N LEU A 220 21.50 -27.58 2.68
CA LEU A 220 21.41 -28.38 1.45
C LEU A 220 21.65 -27.57 0.16
N ARG A 221 21.55 -26.23 0.23
CA ARG A 221 21.92 -25.33 -0.89
C ARG A 221 23.44 -25.18 -1.04
N GLU A 222 24.23 -25.50 -0.02
CA GLU A 222 25.70 -25.39 -0.08
C GLU A 222 26.38 -26.67 -0.60
N GLU A 223 25.82 -27.87 -0.39
CA GLU A 223 26.51 -29.12 -0.77
C GLU A 223 26.35 -29.51 -2.25
N ASN A 224 25.28 -29.10 -2.95
CA ASN A 224 25.13 -29.38 -4.39
C ASN A 224 25.91 -28.44 -5.32
N LYS A 225 26.72 -27.50 -4.79
CA LYS A 225 27.64 -26.68 -5.58
C LYS A 225 29.02 -27.32 -5.82
N ILE A 226 29.28 -28.53 -5.31
CA ILE A 226 30.63 -29.15 -5.35
C ILE A 226 30.76 -30.31 -6.37
N ARG A 227 29.72 -30.67 -7.12
CA ARG A 227 29.82 -31.69 -8.19
C ARG A 227 29.28 -31.21 -9.52
N ASP A 228 29.99 -30.25 -10.12
CA ASP A 228 30.26 -30.32 -11.56
C ASP A 228 31.45 -29.42 -11.88
N ASN A 229 32.63 -30.03 -11.90
CA ASN A 229 33.85 -29.40 -12.35
C ASN A 229 34.44 -30.22 -13.50
N SER A 230 33.85 -30.07 -14.69
CA SER A 230 34.55 -30.30 -15.96
C SER A 230 33.83 -29.63 -17.13
N CYS A 231 34.06 -28.32 -17.32
CA CYS A 231 33.98 -27.62 -18.62
C CYS A 231 34.25 -26.13 -18.42
N ASN A 232 35.49 -25.73 -18.68
CA ASN A 232 35.98 -24.37 -18.57
C ASN A 232 35.41 -23.50 -19.71
N SER A 233 34.45 -22.61 -19.44
CA SER A 233 34.31 -21.36 -20.19
C SER A 233 33.74 -20.26 -19.28
N CYS A 234 34.48 -19.15 -19.22
CA CYS A 234 34.30 -18.02 -18.32
C CYS A 234 32.90 -17.39 -18.47
N GLN A 235 31.97 -17.67 -17.55
CA GLN A 235 30.76 -16.87 -17.44
C GLN A 235 31.18 -15.45 -17.03
N LYS A 236 30.84 -14.47 -17.87
CA LYS A 236 31.15 -13.07 -17.62
C LYS A 236 30.26 -12.57 -16.48
N GLN A 237 30.90 -11.97 -15.47
CA GLN A 237 30.26 -11.58 -14.22
C GLN A 237 30.59 -10.13 -13.87
N PHE A 238 29.68 -9.47 -13.16
CA PHE A 238 29.89 -8.16 -12.55
C PHE A 238 29.65 -8.27 -11.05
N LYS A 239 30.66 -7.92 -10.24
CA LYS A 239 30.64 -8.07 -8.77
C LYS A 239 30.21 -9.46 -8.28
N GLY A 240 30.58 -10.51 -9.00
CA GLY A 240 30.27 -11.90 -8.65
C GLY A 240 28.87 -12.38 -9.06
N VAL A 241 28.06 -11.55 -9.72
CA VAL A 241 26.75 -11.92 -10.29
C VAL A 241 26.90 -12.08 -11.80
N ALA A 242 26.34 -13.15 -12.38
CA ALA A 242 26.43 -13.37 -13.82
C ALA A 242 25.64 -12.30 -14.58
N TYR A 243 26.16 -11.81 -15.71
CA TYR A 243 25.42 -10.83 -16.51
C TYR A 243 24.05 -11.35 -16.96
N SER A 244 23.90 -12.67 -17.15
CA SER A 244 22.60 -13.30 -17.42
C SER A 244 21.59 -13.07 -16.29
N GLU A 245 22.01 -13.24 -15.04
CA GLU A 245 21.16 -13.03 -13.87
C GLU A 245 20.77 -11.55 -13.72
N ILE A 246 21.72 -10.64 -13.99
CA ILE A 246 21.47 -9.20 -14.01
C ILE A 246 20.45 -8.84 -15.11
N ILE A 247 20.56 -9.46 -16.29
CA ILE A 247 19.65 -9.24 -17.42
C ILE A 247 18.25 -9.77 -17.13
N ASP A 248 18.14 -10.97 -16.57
CA ASP A 248 16.87 -11.61 -16.24
C ASP A 248 16.10 -10.83 -15.18
N GLU A 249 16.81 -10.38 -14.15
CA GLU A 249 16.24 -9.53 -13.11
C GLU A 249 15.89 -8.13 -13.65
N TRP A 250 16.69 -7.58 -14.56
CA TRP A 250 16.38 -6.30 -15.21
C TRP A 250 15.10 -6.42 -16.04
N TRP A 251 14.92 -7.53 -16.76
CA TRP A 251 13.68 -7.82 -17.46
C TRP A 251 12.50 -7.95 -16.49
N ARG A 252 12.65 -8.69 -15.39
CA ARG A 252 11.60 -8.84 -14.36
C ARG A 252 11.10 -7.48 -13.87
N GLN A 253 12.02 -6.54 -13.63
CA GLN A 253 11.68 -5.20 -13.13
C GLN A 253 11.19 -4.23 -14.23
N ASN A 254 11.54 -4.45 -15.51
CA ASN A 254 11.17 -3.57 -16.63
C ASN A 254 10.07 -4.18 -17.52
N GLY A 255 9.12 -4.89 -16.92
CA GLY A 255 7.92 -5.41 -17.61
C GLY A 255 8.17 -6.62 -18.49
N GLY A 256 9.15 -7.46 -18.13
CA GLY A 256 9.48 -8.74 -18.77
C GLY A 256 10.31 -8.62 -20.05
N VAL A 257 10.75 -9.79 -20.53
CA VAL A 257 11.46 -9.96 -21.81
C VAL A 257 10.55 -9.47 -22.95
N PRO A 258 11.05 -8.61 -23.86
CA PRO A 258 10.22 -7.94 -24.86
C PRO A 258 9.70 -8.90 -25.92
N GLN A 259 8.45 -8.68 -26.31
CA GLN A 259 7.79 -9.38 -27.41
C GLN A 259 8.02 -8.68 -28.75
N GLU A 260 7.67 -9.36 -29.84
CA GLU A 260 7.83 -8.84 -31.21
C GLU A 260 7.14 -7.48 -31.38
N GLY A 261 7.85 -6.48 -31.92
CA GLY A 261 7.41 -5.09 -32.01
C GLY A 261 8.03 -4.15 -30.97
N GLU A 262 8.40 -4.64 -29.78
CA GLU A 262 9.04 -3.84 -28.73
C GLU A 262 10.54 -4.12 -28.55
N ARG A 263 11.03 -5.20 -29.19
CA ARG A 263 12.40 -5.73 -29.03
C ARG A 263 13.48 -4.68 -29.25
N ASN A 264 13.39 -3.89 -30.34
CA ASN A 264 14.38 -2.86 -30.66
C ASN A 264 14.50 -1.80 -29.55
N VAL A 265 13.36 -1.31 -29.05
CA VAL A 265 13.32 -0.26 -28.01
C VAL A 265 13.81 -0.80 -26.68
N LYS A 266 13.35 -1.99 -26.28
CA LYS A 266 13.71 -2.61 -25.01
C LYS A 266 15.16 -3.11 -24.98
N LEU A 267 15.68 -3.66 -26.08
CA LEU A 267 17.10 -4.03 -26.18
C LEU A 267 18.00 -2.80 -26.13
N TYR A 268 17.58 -1.69 -26.73
CA TYR A 268 18.30 -0.41 -26.58
C TYR A 268 18.36 0.04 -25.12
N GLN A 269 17.23 0.01 -24.40
CA GLN A 269 17.17 0.37 -22.99
C GLN A 269 18.01 -0.55 -22.09
N LEU A 270 18.02 -1.85 -22.39
CA LEU A 270 18.89 -2.82 -21.72
C LEU A 270 20.37 -2.49 -21.98
N ALA A 271 20.76 -2.24 -23.24
CA ALA A 271 22.14 -1.88 -23.58
C ALA A 271 22.60 -0.58 -22.90
N VAL A 272 21.74 0.43 -22.82
CA VAL A 272 22.00 1.68 -22.09
C VAL A 272 22.17 1.45 -20.59
N SER A 273 21.48 0.46 -20.03
CA SER A 273 21.59 0.10 -18.60
C SER A 273 22.85 -0.73 -18.32
N LEU A 274 23.17 -1.72 -19.18
CA LEU A 274 24.32 -2.59 -19.03
C LEU A 274 25.65 -1.89 -19.29
N ARG A 275 25.71 -0.89 -20.19
CA ARG A 275 26.97 -0.18 -20.51
C ARG A 275 27.62 0.44 -19.27
N ALA A 276 26.81 0.83 -18.27
CA ALA A 276 27.27 1.43 -17.03
C ALA A 276 28.05 0.45 -16.14
N ILE A 277 27.80 -0.85 -16.29
CA ILE A 277 28.48 -1.94 -15.59
C ILE A 277 29.40 -2.75 -16.50
N CYS A 278 29.58 -2.31 -17.75
CA CYS A 278 30.45 -2.92 -18.76
C CYS A 278 31.54 -1.95 -19.25
N ASP A 279 31.77 -0.83 -18.56
CA ASP A 279 32.71 0.24 -18.94
C ASP A 279 32.56 0.72 -20.40
N ASN A 280 31.33 0.74 -20.91
CA ASN A 280 31.01 1.08 -22.30
C ASN A 280 31.75 0.22 -23.35
N ASN A 281 32.17 -1.00 -22.98
CA ASN A 281 32.85 -1.94 -23.86
C ASN A 281 31.86 -2.61 -24.82
N ARG A 282 31.93 -2.21 -26.10
CA ARG A 282 31.05 -2.70 -27.17
C ARG A 282 31.14 -4.21 -27.40
N GLN A 283 32.35 -4.77 -27.30
CA GLN A 283 32.56 -6.20 -27.52
C GLN A 283 31.93 -7.01 -26.39
N LEU A 284 32.09 -6.55 -25.14
CA LEU A 284 31.44 -7.17 -23.99
C LEU A 284 29.91 -7.08 -24.07
N LEU A 285 29.37 -5.92 -24.44
CA LEU A 285 27.92 -5.73 -24.64
C LEU A 285 27.37 -6.64 -25.74
N MET A 286 28.06 -6.73 -26.89
CA MET A 286 27.66 -7.64 -27.97
C MET A 286 27.61 -9.09 -27.51
N GLU A 287 28.52 -9.50 -26.63
CA GLU A 287 28.55 -10.87 -26.13
C GLU A 287 27.40 -11.17 -25.15
N ILE A 288 27.09 -10.25 -24.22
CA ILE A 288 26.09 -10.47 -23.16
C ILE A 288 24.65 -10.11 -23.58
N MET A 289 24.46 -9.26 -24.59
CA MET A 289 23.13 -8.79 -25.00
C MET A 289 22.27 -9.94 -25.56
N PRO A 290 21.01 -10.11 -25.12
CA PRO A 290 20.14 -11.13 -25.68
C PRO A 290 19.71 -10.76 -27.11
N ARG A 291 19.56 -11.76 -27.98
CA ARG A 291 19.29 -11.55 -29.42
C ARG A 291 17.80 -11.43 -29.72
N LEU A 292 16.95 -12.14 -28.97
CA LEU A 292 15.48 -12.11 -29.06
C LEU A 292 14.91 -12.19 -30.49
N GLY A 293 15.60 -12.90 -31.39
CA GLY A 293 15.19 -13.06 -32.79
C GLY A 293 15.67 -11.97 -33.77
N LEU A 294 16.48 -11.01 -33.33
CA LEU A 294 17.19 -10.08 -34.22
C LEU A 294 18.51 -10.67 -34.73
N SER A 295 18.92 -10.24 -35.91
CA SER A 295 20.22 -10.59 -36.51
C SER A 295 21.40 -9.97 -35.73
N GLU A 296 22.59 -10.55 -35.91
CA GLU A 296 23.84 -10.03 -35.36
C GLU A 296 24.08 -8.57 -35.76
N GLU A 297 23.78 -8.19 -37.00
CA GLU A 297 23.90 -6.81 -37.50
C GLU A 297 22.95 -5.83 -36.80
N GLU A 298 21.72 -6.25 -36.49
CA GLU A 298 20.73 -5.40 -35.82
C GLU A 298 21.09 -5.16 -34.36
N VAL A 299 21.50 -6.21 -33.63
CA VAL A 299 21.98 -6.08 -32.25
C VAL A 299 23.24 -5.19 -32.19
N ARG A 300 24.13 -5.32 -33.18
CA ARG A 300 25.32 -4.46 -33.33
C ARG A 300 24.95 -2.99 -33.49
N SER A 301 23.97 -2.66 -34.32
CA SER A 301 23.46 -1.30 -34.50
C SER A 301 22.87 -0.71 -33.19
N ILE A 302 22.16 -1.54 -32.41
CA ILE A 302 21.59 -1.15 -31.10
C ILE A 302 22.70 -0.84 -30.10
N VAL A 303 23.71 -1.72 -29.98
CA VAL A 303 24.85 -1.53 -29.06
C VAL A 303 25.66 -0.29 -29.44
N GLU A 304 25.90 -0.06 -30.74
CA GLU A 304 26.60 1.13 -31.21
C GLU A 304 25.83 2.42 -30.90
N SER A 305 24.51 2.41 -31.06
CA SER A 305 23.64 3.54 -30.72
C SER A 305 23.63 3.81 -29.22
N ALA A 306 23.50 2.77 -28.39
CA ALA A 306 23.54 2.88 -26.93
C ALA A 306 24.88 3.40 -26.41
N CYS A 307 26.00 3.09 -27.08
CA CYS A 307 27.34 3.58 -26.68
C CYS A 307 27.65 5.01 -27.13
N LYS A 308 26.84 5.61 -28.02
CA LYS A 308 26.99 7.02 -28.48
C LYS A 308 26.26 8.03 -27.58
N GLU A 309 25.23 7.61 -26.85
CA GLU A 309 24.50 8.47 -25.90
C GLU A 309 25.40 8.86 -24.72
N THR A 310 25.31 10.09 -24.19
CA THR A 310 26.10 10.53 -23.01
C THR A 310 25.85 9.62 -21.79
N PRO A 311 26.88 9.23 -21.02
CA PRO A 311 26.71 8.40 -19.83
C PRO A 311 25.85 9.09 -18.77
N LYS A 312 24.77 8.43 -18.35
CA LYS A 312 24.02 8.71 -17.12
C LYS A 312 24.26 7.50 -16.22
N GLY A 313 24.53 7.69 -14.93
CA GLY A 313 24.93 6.62 -14.00
C GLY A 313 23.93 5.45 -13.88
N LEU A 314 24.18 4.52 -12.94
CA LEU A 314 23.34 3.34 -12.68
C LEU A 314 21.86 3.69 -12.42
N SER A 315 20.94 3.12 -13.20
CA SER A 315 19.49 3.30 -13.06
C SER A 315 18.92 2.56 -11.83
N LYS A 316 17.80 3.03 -11.25
CA LYS A 316 17.10 2.40 -10.10
C LYS A 316 16.92 0.89 -10.30
N ALA A 317 16.40 0.50 -11.47
CA ALA A 317 16.14 -0.89 -11.78
C ALA A 317 17.43 -1.71 -11.71
N MET A 318 18.54 -1.18 -12.22
CA MET A 318 19.83 -1.87 -12.16
C MET A 318 20.40 -1.95 -10.74
N ARG A 319 20.13 -0.98 -9.85
CA ARG A 319 20.53 -1.07 -8.42
C ARG A 319 19.74 -2.14 -7.69
N SER A 320 18.42 -2.12 -7.84
CA SER A 320 17.51 -3.12 -7.27
C SER A 320 17.81 -4.54 -7.76
N VAL A 321 18.20 -4.69 -9.04
CA VAL A 321 18.71 -5.95 -9.61
C VAL A 321 19.98 -6.44 -8.91
N LEU A 322 20.94 -5.54 -8.67
CA LEU A 322 22.23 -5.87 -8.07
C LEU A 322 22.14 -6.09 -6.54
N GLU A 323 21.12 -5.56 -5.88
CA GLU A 323 20.85 -5.69 -4.45
C GLU A 323 19.92 -6.86 -4.10
N GLY A 324 19.34 -7.53 -5.10
CA GLY A 324 18.65 -8.82 -4.99
C GLY A 324 17.47 -8.88 -4.00
N ASN A 325 16.32 -8.24 -4.28
CA ASN A 325 15.18 -8.27 -3.36
C ASN A 325 13.77 -8.57 -3.91
N LYS A 326 13.00 -9.17 -2.99
CA LYS A 326 11.69 -9.83 -3.01
C LYS A 326 10.51 -8.86 -3.19
N ASN A 327 9.27 -9.39 -3.20
CA ASN A 327 8.03 -8.61 -3.34
C ASN A 327 7.87 -7.57 -2.20
N PRO A 328 7.62 -6.27 -2.49
CA PRO A 328 7.61 -5.20 -1.49
C PRO A 328 6.51 -5.28 -0.42
N SER A 329 5.36 -5.88 -0.72
CA SER A 329 4.20 -5.86 0.19
C SER A 329 4.32 -6.85 1.35
N GLU A 330 4.91 -8.04 1.13
CA GLU A 330 5.12 -9.06 2.19
C GLU A 330 6.33 -8.74 3.07
N GLN A 331 7.32 -7.99 2.54
CA GLN A 331 8.41 -7.42 3.33
C GLN A 331 7.90 -6.35 4.32
N SER A 332 6.98 -5.50 3.87
CA SER A 332 6.55 -4.31 4.64
C SER A 332 5.79 -4.58 5.95
N GLU A 333 5.10 -5.72 6.08
CA GLU A 333 4.41 -6.10 7.34
C GLU A 333 5.36 -6.82 8.32
N HIS A 334 6.28 -7.65 7.82
CA HIS A 334 7.24 -8.35 8.68
C HIS A 334 8.38 -7.43 9.16
N ASP A 335 8.70 -6.39 8.39
CA ASP A 335 9.72 -5.38 8.72
C ASP A 335 9.21 -4.36 9.76
N ILE A 336 7.94 -3.94 9.68
CA ILE A 336 7.43 -2.87 10.57
C ILE A 336 7.30 -3.33 12.03
N ASP A 337 6.92 -4.59 12.26
CA ASP A 337 6.79 -5.13 13.62
C ASP A 337 8.16 -5.22 14.32
N GLN A 338 9.20 -5.62 13.58
CA GLN A 338 10.57 -5.62 14.09
C GLN A 338 11.04 -4.18 14.36
N TRP A 339 10.82 -3.25 13.43
CA TRP A 339 11.18 -1.85 13.62
C TRP A 339 10.50 -1.21 14.82
N LEU A 340 9.24 -1.55 15.11
CA LEU A 340 8.55 -1.06 16.30
C LEU A 340 9.26 -1.46 17.59
N TRP A 341 9.79 -2.69 17.68
CA TRP A 341 10.61 -3.12 18.80
C TRP A 341 11.94 -2.39 18.86
N ASP A 342 12.63 -2.25 17.73
CA ASP A 342 13.94 -1.58 17.64
C ASP A 342 13.82 -0.09 17.99
N TRP A 343 12.77 0.59 17.51
CA TRP A 343 12.44 1.96 17.89
C TRP A 343 12.09 2.06 19.36
N GLY A 344 11.36 1.09 19.90
CA GLY A 344 11.07 1.01 21.32
C GLY A 344 12.34 0.93 22.17
N GLU A 345 13.33 0.15 21.76
CA GLU A 345 14.64 0.09 22.42
C GLU A 345 15.41 1.41 22.30
N GLN A 346 15.39 2.05 21.12
CA GLN A 346 16.02 3.36 20.93
C GLN A 346 15.36 4.46 21.79
N ILE A 347 14.03 4.46 21.90
CA ILE A 347 13.29 5.38 22.77
C ILE A 347 13.65 5.13 24.24
N GLU A 348 13.75 3.86 24.65
CA GLU A 348 14.13 3.51 26.03
C GLU A 348 15.55 3.98 26.37
N LYS A 349 16.49 3.91 25.42
CA LYS A 349 17.87 4.44 25.59
C LYS A 349 17.91 5.95 25.81
N LEU A 350 16.89 6.68 25.34
CA LEU A 350 16.77 8.14 25.51
C LEU A 350 16.11 8.53 26.84
N PHE A 351 15.74 7.58 27.70
CA PHE A 351 15.01 7.86 28.94
C PHE A 351 15.80 8.65 29.99
N ASP A 352 17.14 8.59 29.98
CA ASP A 352 17.95 9.37 30.92
C ASP A 352 18.08 10.82 30.45
N ASP A 353 18.21 11.03 29.14
CA ASP A 353 18.30 12.35 28.53
C ASP A 353 16.94 13.07 28.46
N PHE A 354 15.86 12.30 28.27
CA PHE A 354 14.48 12.80 28.21
C PHE A 354 13.59 12.05 29.22
N PRO A 355 13.69 12.37 30.53
CA PRO A 355 13.02 11.61 31.60
C PRO A 355 11.51 11.44 31.45
N ILE A 356 10.84 12.43 30.86
CA ILE A 356 9.39 12.40 30.63
C ILE A 356 8.95 11.24 29.73
N LEU A 357 9.84 10.70 28.88
CA LEU A 357 9.55 9.53 28.06
C LEU A 357 9.20 8.30 28.91
N ARG A 358 9.80 8.16 30.10
CA ARG A 358 9.46 7.08 31.05
C ARG A 358 7.99 7.16 31.47
N ASP A 359 7.48 8.37 31.70
CA ASP A 359 6.10 8.62 32.14
C ASP A 359 5.08 8.48 31.00
N VAL A 360 5.50 8.86 29.78
CA VAL A 360 4.73 8.70 28.54
C VAL A 360 4.57 7.22 28.18
N CYS A 361 5.66 6.45 28.25
CA CYS A 361 5.72 5.03 27.90
C CYS A 361 5.26 4.08 29.01
N LYS A 362 4.87 4.62 30.16
CA LYS A 362 4.46 3.84 31.33
C LYS A 362 3.31 2.88 31.02
N GLY A 363 3.50 1.62 31.43
CA GLY A 363 2.50 0.57 31.27
C GLY A 363 2.40 0.00 29.84
N LEU A 364 3.29 0.42 28.95
CA LEU A 364 3.30 -0.02 27.55
C LEU A 364 4.46 -0.98 27.28
N LYS A 365 4.30 -1.81 26.25
CA LYS A 365 5.40 -2.60 25.68
C LYS A 365 6.26 -1.72 24.77
N ARG A 366 7.54 -2.09 24.58
CA ARG A 366 8.48 -1.32 23.75
C ARG A 366 7.97 -1.06 22.34
N ASN A 367 7.34 -2.05 21.71
CA ASN A 367 6.71 -1.90 20.39
C ASN A 367 5.53 -0.90 20.32
N GLN A 368 5.11 -0.33 21.45
CA GLN A 368 4.09 0.73 21.52
C GLN A 368 4.68 2.10 21.86
N TYR A 369 5.98 2.20 22.16
CA TYR A 369 6.61 3.44 22.60
C TYR A 369 6.60 4.52 21.52
N ALA A 370 6.78 4.16 20.25
CA ALA A 370 6.62 5.10 19.14
C ALA A 370 5.21 5.71 19.13
N SER A 371 4.16 4.89 19.28
CA SER A 371 2.79 5.40 19.37
C SER A 371 2.59 6.37 20.55
N ALA A 372 3.19 6.07 21.71
CA ALA A 372 3.12 6.95 22.87
C ALA A 372 3.87 8.28 22.68
N LEU A 373 5.05 8.23 22.06
CA LEU A 373 5.87 9.39 21.71
C LEU A 373 5.09 10.36 20.81
N PHE A 374 4.51 9.87 19.71
CA PHE A 374 3.77 10.73 18.77
C PHE A 374 2.45 11.27 19.37
N VAL A 375 1.72 10.46 20.15
CA VAL A 375 0.48 10.92 20.81
C VAL A 375 0.77 12.00 21.86
N SER A 376 1.75 11.77 22.75
CA SER A 376 2.13 12.75 23.77
C SER A 376 2.72 14.01 23.15
N GLY A 377 3.61 13.87 22.16
CA GLY A 377 4.17 14.99 21.41
C GLY A 377 3.08 15.85 20.78
N GLY A 378 2.09 15.27 20.10
CA GLY A 378 0.98 16.04 19.52
C GLY A 378 0.14 16.81 20.54
N PHE A 379 -0.09 16.24 21.73
CA PHE A 379 -0.74 16.96 22.83
C PHE A 379 0.13 18.12 23.33
N MET A 380 1.42 17.89 23.51
CA MET A 380 2.38 18.90 23.97
C MET A 380 2.55 20.06 22.98
N MET A 381 2.54 19.77 21.68
CA MET A 381 2.54 20.78 20.62
C MET A 381 1.34 21.73 20.72
N THR A 382 0.17 21.20 21.11
CA THR A 382 -1.04 22.00 21.33
C THR A 382 -0.92 22.92 22.55
N LEU A 383 -0.25 22.46 23.61
CA LEU A 383 0.03 23.25 24.81
C LEU A 383 1.00 24.39 24.49
N MET A 384 2.04 24.10 23.72
CA MET A 384 3.05 25.07 23.24
C MET A 384 2.51 26.00 22.14
N THR A 385 1.22 26.36 22.22
CA THR A 385 0.54 27.20 21.26
C THR A 385 1.29 28.52 21.05
N ARG A 386 1.86 29.14 22.08
CA ARG A 386 2.54 30.45 21.98
C ARG A 386 3.98 30.37 21.49
N CYS A 387 4.43 29.19 21.08
CA CYS A 387 5.76 28.95 20.55
C CYS A 387 5.77 29.01 19.01
N ARG A 388 6.88 29.50 18.46
CA ARG A 388 7.16 29.57 17.02
C ARG A 388 8.57 29.05 16.73
N TYR A 389 8.88 28.73 15.48
CA TYR A 389 10.23 28.42 15.02
C TYR A 389 10.44 28.86 13.58
N SER A 390 11.69 29.06 13.17
CA SER A 390 12.08 29.46 11.81
C SER A 390 11.98 28.30 10.83
N PHE A 391 11.31 28.51 9.70
CA PHE A 391 11.04 27.44 8.75
C PHE A 391 12.28 27.04 7.94
N TYR A 392 12.51 25.74 7.78
CA TYR A 392 13.79 25.18 7.31
C TYR A 392 14.29 25.65 5.94
N HIS A 393 13.42 25.94 4.97
CA HIS A 393 13.85 26.44 3.66
C HIS A 393 13.50 27.91 3.40
N ARG A 394 12.89 28.57 4.40
CA ARG A 394 12.55 30.00 4.42
C ARG A 394 12.63 30.50 5.88
N PRO A 395 13.84 30.73 6.40
CA PRO A 395 14.03 31.09 7.82
C PRO A 395 13.27 32.35 8.24
N GLU A 396 12.92 33.23 7.29
CA GLU A 396 12.09 34.41 7.49
C GLU A 396 10.62 34.09 7.84
N GLU A 397 10.14 32.90 7.52
CA GLU A 397 8.79 32.46 7.83
C GLU A 397 8.77 31.73 9.19
N LEU A 398 8.05 32.29 10.17
CA LEU A 398 7.83 31.62 11.46
C LEU A 398 6.62 30.67 11.37
N ARG A 399 6.81 29.43 11.84
CA ARG A 399 5.77 28.39 11.91
C ARG A 399 5.44 28.03 13.34
N ARG A 400 4.27 27.42 13.56
CA ARG A 400 3.83 26.90 14.85
C ARG A 400 3.75 25.37 14.81
N LEU A 401 3.71 24.77 15.98
CA LEU A 401 3.75 23.32 16.14
C LEU A 401 2.39 22.68 15.81
N ASN A 402 2.23 22.20 14.57
CA ASN A 402 1.02 21.50 14.12
C ASN A 402 1.22 20.00 13.82
N CYS A 403 0.22 19.19 14.15
CA CYS A 403 0.21 17.74 13.95
C CYS A 403 -1.16 17.16 13.59
N GLU A 404 -1.10 16.06 12.83
CA GLU A 404 -2.25 15.26 12.40
C GLU A 404 -1.94 13.78 12.70
N VAL A 405 -2.14 13.33 13.94
CA VAL A 405 -1.72 11.99 14.39
C VAL A 405 -2.83 10.96 14.20
N MET A 406 -2.47 9.79 13.66
CA MET A 406 -3.35 8.62 13.54
C MET A 406 -2.63 7.38 14.08
N VAL A 407 -3.06 6.88 15.24
CA VAL A 407 -2.57 5.59 15.77
C VAL A 407 -3.48 4.47 15.25
N ILE A 408 -2.91 3.57 14.44
CA ILE A 408 -3.66 2.59 13.67
C ILE A 408 -3.37 1.17 14.17
N GLY A 409 -4.39 0.48 14.67
CA GLY A 409 -4.26 -0.92 15.09
C GLY A 409 -5.61 -1.61 15.24
N ASP A 410 -5.60 -2.93 15.35
CA ASP A 410 -6.83 -3.73 15.43
C ASP A 410 -7.65 -3.47 16.69
N PRO A 411 -8.97 -3.75 16.69
CA PRO A 411 -9.78 -3.70 17.91
C PRO A 411 -9.09 -4.42 19.07
N ALA A 412 -9.14 -3.82 20.26
CA ALA A 412 -8.46 -4.31 21.46
C ALA A 412 -6.91 -4.33 21.43
N SER A 413 -6.24 -3.66 20.47
CA SER A 413 -4.77 -3.54 20.42
C SER A 413 -4.10 -2.63 21.49
N GLY A 414 -4.84 -2.22 22.53
CA GLY A 414 -4.28 -1.37 23.60
C GLY A 414 -4.24 0.15 23.31
N LYS A 415 -5.00 0.66 22.32
CA LYS A 415 -5.09 2.10 21.99
C LYS A 415 -5.52 3.03 23.15
N SER A 416 -6.07 2.47 24.23
CA SER A 416 -6.63 3.23 25.35
C SER A 416 -5.60 4.07 26.11
N PHE A 417 -4.30 3.80 25.97
CA PHE A 417 -3.24 4.61 26.57
C PHE A 417 -3.33 6.09 26.16
N ALA A 418 -3.78 6.37 24.93
CA ALA A 418 -3.92 7.74 24.43
C ALA A 418 -4.90 8.57 25.28
N THR A 419 -5.94 7.94 25.83
CA THR A 419 -6.91 8.57 26.73
C THR A 419 -6.28 8.98 28.07
N ARG A 420 -5.33 8.18 28.59
CA ARG A 420 -4.57 8.56 29.80
C ARG A 420 -3.76 9.82 29.52
N LEU A 421 -2.95 9.81 28.46
CA LEU A 421 -2.09 10.93 28.09
C LEU A 421 -2.90 12.21 27.85
N TYR A 422 -4.01 12.10 27.12
CA TYR A 422 -4.94 13.21 26.90
C TYR A 422 -5.41 13.83 28.22
N LYS A 423 -5.91 13.01 29.16
CA LYS A 423 -6.44 13.50 30.45
C LYS A 423 -5.39 14.18 31.31
N LEU A 424 -4.14 13.73 31.25
CA LEU A 424 -3.06 14.24 32.09
C LEU A 424 -2.42 15.50 31.50
N LEU A 425 -2.05 15.47 30.21
CA LEU A 425 -1.34 16.58 29.56
C LEU A 425 -2.26 17.75 29.24
N ILE A 426 -3.47 17.49 28.71
CA ILE A 426 -4.39 18.54 28.22
C ILE A 426 -5.26 19.14 29.34
N ALA A 427 -5.02 18.74 30.60
CA ALA A 427 -5.76 19.24 31.77
C ALA A 427 -5.86 20.78 31.86
N PRO A 428 -4.80 21.57 31.56
CA PRO A 428 -4.89 23.04 31.61
C PRO A 428 -5.90 23.62 30.61
N ILE A 429 -5.91 23.11 29.37
CA ILE A 429 -6.84 23.55 28.33
C ILE A 429 -8.28 23.15 28.72
N ILE A 430 -8.49 21.94 29.24
CA ILE A 430 -9.82 21.48 29.68
C ILE A 430 -10.36 22.37 30.81
N ALA A 431 -9.50 22.76 31.76
CA ALA A 431 -9.87 23.65 32.85
C ALA A 431 -10.27 25.03 32.33
N ALA A 432 -9.49 25.61 31.40
CA ALA A 432 -9.81 26.89 30.76
C ALA A 432 -11.12 26.85 29.96
N ASP A 433 -11.30 25.82 29.14
CA ASP A 433 -12.50 25.58 28.32
C ASP A 433 -13.79 25.49 29.13
N ARG A 434 -13.72 25.01 30.38
CA ARG A 434 -14.89 24.81 31.24
C ARG A 434 -15.64 26.12 31.47
N ILE A 435 -14.91 27.22 31.66
CA ILE A 435 -15.49 28.56 31.86
C ILE A 435 -16.31 28.97 30.62
N GLY A 436 -15.75 28.77 29.42
CA GLY A 436 -16.43 29.08 28.16
C GLY A 436 -17.64 28.19 27.91
N LYS A 437 -17.50 26.87 28.17
CA LYS A 437 -18.58 25.89 28.04
C LYS A 437 -19.75 26.18 28.99
N ASP A 438 -19.46 26.53 30.23
CA ASP A 438 -20.48 26.89 31.24
C ASP A 438 -21.23 28.18 30.83
N ALA A 439 -20.51 29.18 30.31
CA ALA A 439 -21.12 30.41 29.78
C ALA A 439 -22.03 30.15 28.56
N ILE A 440 -21.62 29.27 27.64
CA ILE A 440 -22.46 28.86 26.49
C ILE A 440 -23.70 28.10 26.96
N ASN A 441 -23.56 27.21 27.95
CA ASN A 441 -24.69 26.43 28.48
C ASN A 441 -25.70 27.34 29.19
N ALA A 442 -25.24 28.28 30.02
CA ALA A 442 -26.10 29.28 30.65
C ALA A 442 -26.84 30.14 29.60
N TYR A 443 -26.15 30.54 28.52
CA TYR A 443 -26.79 31.23 27.39
C TYR A 443 -27.89 30.38 26.74
N ARG A 444 -27.63 29.08 26.49
CA ARG A 444 -28.62 28.15 25.90
C ARG A 444 -29.83 27.94 26.81
N GLU A 445 -29.65 27.92 28.13
CA GLU A 445 -30.76 27.84 29.09
C GLU A 445 -31.60 29.12 29.08
N GLN A 446 -30.97 30.30 29.09
CA GLN A 446 -31.68 31.57 28.98
C GLN A 446 -32.47 31.69 27.67
N MET A 447 -31.91 31.21 26.54
CA MET A 447 -32.59 31.13 25.25
C MET A 447 -33.88 30.30 25.31
N LYS A 448 -33.88 29.17 26.05
CA LYS A 448 -35.06 28.30 26.17
C LYS A 448 -36.17 28.91 27.02
N ILE A 449 -35.83 29.74 28.01
CA ILE A 449 -36.77 30.31 28.98
C ILE A 449 -37.40 31.63 28.47
N LYS A 450 -36.73 32.35 27.57
CA LYS A 450 -37.27 33.61 27.03
C LYS A 450 -38.30 33.37 25.91
N GLY A 451 -39.50 33.94 26.08
CA GLY A 451 -40.54 33.95 25.06
C GLY A 451 -40.17 34.75 23.80
N ALA A 452 -40.82 34.44 22.67
CA ALA A 452 -40.47 34.94 21.33
C ALA A 452 -40.42 36.48 21.19
N ASN A 453 -41.18 37.21 22.01
CA ASN A 453 -41.29 38.68 21.96
C ASN A 453 -40.37 39.41 22.96
N LYS A 454 -39.43 38.71 23.61
CA LYS A 454 -38.43 39.33 24.49
C LYS A 454 -37.08 39.46 23.80
N GLU A 455 -36.32 40.49 24.17
CA GLU A 455 -34.95 40.65 23.68
C GLU A 455 -34.10 39.42 24.03
N LYS A 456 -33.63 38.74 22.98
CA LYS A 456 -32.78 37.56 23.08
C LYS A 456 -31.41 37.98 23.62
N PRO A 457 -30.85 37.33 24.66
CA PRO A 457 -29.47 37.59 25.06
C PRO A 457 -28.52 37.40 23.88
N LYS A 458 -27.39 38.10 23.89
CA LYS A 458 -26.34 37.92 22.89
C LYS A 458 -25.54 36.67 23.22
N LYS A 459 -25.18 35.89 22.19
CA LYS A 459 -24.28 34.74 22.36
C LYS A 459 -22.94 35.25 22.91
N PRO A 460 -22.44 34.70 24.03
CA PRO A 460 -21.17 35.15 24.59
C PRO A 460 -20.01 34.76 23.67
N LYS A 461 -19.03 35.66 23.50
CA LYS A 461 -17.74 35.34 22.88
C LYS A 461 -16.85 34.72 23.94
N VAL A 462 -16.50 33.45 23.78
CA VAL A 462 -15.74 32.69 24.77
C VAL A 462 -14.68 31.84 24.09
N VAL A 463 -13.63 31.50 24.84
CA VAL A 463 -12.58 30.58 24.41
C VAL A 463 -13.02 29.15 24.69
N VAL A 464 -13.11 28.34 23.64
CA VAL A 464 -13.29 26.89 23.71
C VAL A 464 -12.37 26.28 22.65
N ARG A 465 -11.35 25.53 23.07
CA ARG A 465 -10.30 25.00 22.19
C ARG A 465 -10.49 23.51 21.89
N VAL A 466 -11.05 22.75 22.83
CA VAL A 466 -11.21 21.30 22.69
C VAL A 466 -12.57 20.94 22.13
N HIS A 467 -12.55 20.32 20.95
CA HIS A 467 -13.74 19.92 20.21
C HIS A 467 -13.78 18.42 19.92
N PRO A 468 -14.96 17.77 20.03
CA PRO A 468 -15.15 16.42 19.51
C PRO A 468 -15.12 16.42 17.97
N ALA A 469 -14.79 15.28 17.37
CA ALA A 469 -14.79 15.09 15.91
C ALA A 469 -16.10 15.53 15.24
N ARG A 470 -17.21 15.41 15.97
CA ARG A 470 -18.59 15.69 15.53
C ARG A 470 -18.96 17.17 15.46
N THR A 471 -18.09 18.11 15.84
CA THR A 471 -18.40 19.55 15.73
C THR A 471 -18.56 19.98 14.27
N SER A 472 -19.56 20.81 13.95
CA SER A 472 -19.77 21.37 12.61
C SER A 472 -18.71 22.43 12.25
N ASN A 473 -18.44 22.62 10.96
CA ASN A 473 -17.43 23.60 10.53
C ASN A 473 -17.74 25.01 11.02
N ALA A 474 -19.01 25.45 10.91
CA ALA A 474 -19.41 26.78 11.35
C ALA A 474 -19.16 27.04 12.84
N GLN A 475 -19.44 26.06 13.71
CA GLN A 475 -19.19 26.21 15.14
C GLN A 475 -17.69 26.10 15.46
N PHE A 476 -16.97 25.20 14.79
CA PHE A 476 -15.53 25.04 14.96
C PHE A 476 -14.76 26.30 14.56
N ILE A 477 -15.10 26.89 13.40
CA ILE A 477 -14.50 28.14 12.91
C ILE A 477 -14.83 29.31 13.85
N GLN A 478 -16.08 29.42 14.29
CA GLN A 478 -16.48 30.45 15.24
C GLN A 478 -15.67 30.40 16.54
N ASP A 479 -15.47 29.20 17.08
CA ASP A 479 -14.71 29.02 18.33
C ASP A 479 -13.20 29.24 18.09
N MET A 480 -12.68 28.84 16.93
CA MET A 480 -11.30 29.11 16.51
C MET A 480 -11.01 30.61 16.37
N VAL A 481 -11.95 31.40 15.82
CA VAL A 481 -11.83 32.88 15.74
C VAL A 481 -11.93 33.52 17.12
N ASN A 482 -12.73 32.95 18.03
CA ASN A 482 -12.86 33.47 19.38
C ASN A 482 -11.71 33.07 20.31
N ALA A 483 -10.99 31.98 19.99
CA ALA A 483 -9.88 31.46 20.77
C ALA A 483 -8.62 32.30 20.50
N VAL A 484 -8.63 33.55 20.96
CA VAL A 484 -7.53 34.51 20.83
C VAL A 484 -7.15 35.03 22.21
N GLU A 485 -5.86 35.22 22.44
CA GLU A 485 -5.28 35.77 23.67
C GLU A 485 -4.27 36.87 23.31
N GLU A 486 -4.10 37.86 24.17
CA GLU A 486 -3.06 38.89 24.00
C GLU A 486 -1.72 38.35 24.55
N VAL A 487 -0.72 38.24 23.69
CA VAL A 487 0.63 37.75 24.03
C VAL A 487 1.63 38.78 23.52
N ASP A 488 2.44 39.34 24.42
CA ASP A 488 3.42 40.39 24.12
C ASP A 488 2.79 41.63 23.42
N GLY A 489 1.55 41.96 23.80
CA GLY A 489 0.80 43.10 23.26
C GLY A 489 0.11 42.83 21.92
N GLU A 490 0.24 41.62 21.37
CA GLU A 490 -0.34 41.25 20.07
C GLU A 490 -1.41 40.14 20.22
N PRO A 491 -2.52 40.22 19.47
CA PRO A 491 -3.53 39.16 19.48
C PRO A 491 -2.96 37.89 18.83
N MET A 492 -3.04 36.77 19.57
CA MET A 492 -2.58 35.46 19.13
C MET A 492 -3.71 34.45 19.20
N GLN A 493 -4.02 33.85 18.05
CA GLN A 493 -4.94 32.72 17.97
C GLN A 493 -4.36 31.50 18.69
N LEU A 494 -5.17 30.78 19.45
CA LEU A 494 -4.79 29.59 20.20
C LEU A 494 -5.05 28.31 19.38
N HIS A 495 -4.23 27.29 19.57
CA HIS A 495 -4.44 26.00 18.90
C HIS A 495 -5.74 25.35 19.38
N MET A 496 -6.54 24.92 18.40
CA MET A 496 -7.67 24.04 18.58
C MET A 496 -7.17 22.59 18.71
N LEU A 497 -7.90 21.78 19.46
CA LEU A 497 -7.60 20.36 19.63
C LEU A 497 -8.81 19.50 19.35
N THR A 498 -8.60 18.42 18.60
CA THR A 498 -9.54 17.31 18.51
C THR A 498 -8.86 16.01 18.90
N PHE A 499 -9.41 15.33 19.89
CA PHE A 499 -9.01 13.98 20.26
C PHE A 499 -10.23 13.06 20.21
N ASP A 500 -10.10 11.94 19.49
CA ASP A 500 -11.13 10.89 19.44
C ASP A 500 -10.45 9.52 19.39
N THR A 501 -11.00 8.56 20.13
CA THR A 501 -10.47 7.19 20.15
C THR A 501 -10.95 6.36 18.95
N GLU A 502 -11.80 6.92 18.09
CA GLU A 502 -12.33 6.23 16.92
C GLU A 502 -12.31 7.12 15.68
N LEU A 503 -11.37 6.86 14.77
CA LEU A 503 -11.29 7.54 13.47
C LEU A 503 -12.60 7.45 12.67
N ASP A 504 -13.36 6.35 12.78
CA ASP A 504 -14.65 6.17 12.11
C ASP A 504 -15.72 7.20 12.51
N ASN A 505 -15.60 7.81 13.70
CA ASN A 505 -16.48 8.91 14.11
C ASN A 505 -16.30 10.14 13.22
N THR A 506 -15.11 10.36 12.65
CA THR A 506 -14.87 11.44 11.70
C THR A 506 -15.54 11.17 10.35
N LEU A 507 -15.55 9.91 9.90
CA LEU A 507 -15.97 9.50 8.55
C LEU A 507 -17.48 9.32 8.41
N SER A 508 -18.12 8.74 9.43
CA SER A 508 -19.58 8.52 9.45
C SER A 508 -20.38 9.81 9.34
N ILE A 509 -19.79 10.92 9.79
CA ILE A 509 -20.40 12.24 9.87
C ILE A 509 -20.20 13.05 8.58
N GLN A 510 -19.11 12.82 7.86
CA GLN A 510 -18.80 13.48 6.58
C GLN A 510 -19.78 13.13 5.44
N LYS A 511 -20.74 12.22 5.67
CA LYS A 511 -21.82 11.89 4.73
C LYS A 511 -22.93 12.95 4.63
N GLY A 512 -22.89 14.00 5.47
CA GLY A 512 -23.92 15.04 5.56
C GLY A 512 -23.87 16.19 4.53
N GLY A 513 -22.86 16.21 3.64
CA GLY A 513 -22.65 17.27 2.62
C GLY A 513 -21.39 18.12 2.84
N SER A 514 -21.12 19.09 1.97
CA SER A 514 -19.88 19.91 2.00
C SER A 514 -19.71 20.75 3.28
N TRP A 515 -20.79 21.04 4.00
CA TRP A 515 -20.77 21.88 5.21
C TRP A 515 -20.15 21.20 6.44
N ILE A 516 -19.88 19.89 6.38
CA ILE A 516 -19.28 19.10 7.46
C ILE A 516 -17.96 18.42 7.06
N ASP A 517 -17.56 18.53 5.79
CA ASP A 517 -16.25 18.08 5.32
C ASP A 517 -15.16 19.00 5.87
N LYS A 518 -14.19 18.40 6.58
CA LYS A 518 -13.08 19.12 7.21
C LYS A 518 -11.80 19.07 6.38
N GLN A 519 -11.77 18.38 5.24
CA GLN A 519 -10.53 18.14 4.51
C GLN A 519 -9.76 19.43 4.16
N SER A 520 -10.45 20.51 3.78
CA SER A 520 -9.78 21.80 3.52
C SER A 520 -9.06 22.34 4.76
N LEU A 521 -9.72 22.29 5.92
CA LEU A 521 -9.13 22.72 7.19
C LEU A 521 -7.98 21.78 7.60
N GLU A 522 -8.12 20.46 7.41
CA GLU A 522 -7.05 19.49 7.68
C GLU A 522 -5.79 19.82 6.85
N LEU A 523 -5.94 20.03 5.53
CA LEU A 523 -4.81 20.35 4.65
C LEU A 523 -4.10 21.66 5.02
N LYS A 524 -4.86 22.69 5.40
CA LYS A 524 -4.36 24.01 5.81
C LYS A 524 -3.74 24.00 7.19
N ALA A 525 -4.24 23.14 8.09
CA ALA A 525 -3.70 23.01 9.43
C ALA A 525 -2.21 22.68 9.38
N PHE A 526 -1.77 21.75 8.53
CA PHE A 526 -0.38 21.31 8.50
C PHE A 526 0.69 22.42 8.58
N HIS A 527 0.54 23.52 7.83
CA HIS A 527 1.48 24.66 7.85
C HIS A 527 0.93 25.93 8.51
N ASN A 528 -0.17 25.86 9.26
CA ASN A 528 -0.86 27.03 9.81
C ASN A 528 -1.35 28.01 8.72
N GLU A 529 -1.82 27.51 7.58
CA GLU A 529 -2.20 28.35 6.44
C GLU A 529 -3.46 29.17 6.74
N GLU A 530 -3.61 30.33 6.09
CA GLU A 530 -4.79 31.17 6.21
C GLU A 530 -6.01 30.54 5.52
N ASP A 531 -7.17 30.69 6.17
CA ASP A 531 -8.48 30.40 5.62
C ASP A 531 -9.44 31.55 5.91
N GLY A 532 -10.62 31.51 5.30
CA GLY A 532 -11.62 32.55 5.48
C GLY A 532 -13.03 32.01 5.32
N GLN A 533 -13.95 32.59 6.09
CA GLN A 533 -15.38 32.32 5.97
C GLN A 533 -16.12 33.63 5.72
N ALA A 534 -16.98 33.66 4.71
CA ALA A 534 -17.78 34.84 4.34
C ALA A 534 -19.18 34.45 3.83
N TYR A 535 -19.94 33.72 4.66
CA TYR A 535 -21.31 33.34 4.30
C TYR A 535 -22.27 34.53 4.42
N SER A 536 -23.29 34.58 3.56
CA SER A 536 -24.30 35.66 3.57
C SER A 536 -25.30 35.60 4.73
N ASN A 537 -25.31 34.53 5.54
CA ASN A 537 -26.20 34.42 6.69
C ASN A 537 -25.69 35.29 7.84
N MET A 538 -26.61 36.00 8.51
CA MET A 538 -26.29 36.95 9.58
C MET A 538 -25.61 36.31 10.80
N ASP A 539 -25.71 34.99 10.96
CA ASP A 539 -25.17 34.24 12.11
C ASP A 539 -23.75 33.70 11.87
N SER A 540 -23.20 33.81 10.66
CA SER A 540 -21.82 33.36 10.39
C SER A 540 -20.80 34.45 10.66
N VAL A 541 -19.63 34.02 11.10
CA VAL A 541 -18.46 34.89 11.16
C VAL A 541 -18.01 35.22 9.74
N ILE A 542 -17.75 36.50 9.51
CA ILE A 542 -17.00 36.99 8.35
C ILE A 542 -15.62 37.38 8.87
N GLU A 543 -14.63 36.53 8.68
CA GLU A 543 -13.27 36.73 9.19
C GLU A 543 -12.27 35.86 8.43
N ASN A 544 -11.02 36.34 8.33
CA ASN A 544 -9.87 35.54 7.92
C ASN A 544 -9.12 35.07 9.17
N PHE A 545 -8.64 33.83 9.15
CA PHE A 545 -7.98 33.22 10.30
C PHE A 545 -6.91 32.22 9.88
N CYS A 546 -5.91 31.99 10.73
CA CYS A 546 -4.95 30.91 10.51
C CYS A 546 -5.55 29.59 10.99
N VAL A 547 -5.35 28.50 10.23
CA VAL A 547 -5.84 27.19 10.68
C VAL A 547 -4.85 26.59 11.68
N THR A 548 -5.00 26.96 12.95
CA THR A 548 -4.18 26.41 14.06
C THR A 548 -4.93 25.29 14.74
N TRP A 549 -4.85 24.08 14.16
CA TRP A 549 -5.60 22.92 14.62
C TRP A 549 -4.72 21.68 14.67
N ASN A 550 -4.68 21.06 15.85
CA ASN A 550 -4.08 19.75 16.06
C ASN A 550 -5.18 18.71 16.26
N PHE A 551 -5.00 17.55 15.65
CA PHE A 551 -5.89 16.43 15.89
C PHE A 551 -5.14 15.11 16.02
N ILE A 552 -5.65 14.30 16.94
CA ILE A 552 -5.09 13.00 17.28
C ILE A 552 -6.26 12.01 17.29
N TYR A 553 -6.16 11.01 16.43
CA TYR A 553 -7.15 9.95 16.33
C TYR A 553 -6.51 8.59 16.58
N THR A 554 -7.26 7.70 17.21
CA THR A 554 -6.95 6.27 17.17
C THR A 554 -7.95 5.56 16.28
N GLY A 555 -7.53 4.55 15.52
CA GLY A 555 -8.38 3.92 14.52
C GLY A 555 -7.93 2.52 14.14
N THR A 556 -8.71 1.90 13.26
CA THR A 556 -8.38 0.60 12.65
C THR A 556 -7.78 0.82 11.25
N PRO A 557 -7.08 -0.19 10.69
CA PRO A 557 -6.61 -0.12 9.30
C PRO A 557 -7.75 0.15 8.29
N LEU A 558 -8.96 -0.35 8.57
CA LEU A 558 -10.13 -0.10 7.73
C LEU A 558 -10.59 1.37 7.78
N ALA A 559 -10.58 1.99 8.96
CA ALA A 559 -10.89 3.42 9.10
C ALA A 559 -9.88 4.29 8.34
N LEU A 560 -8.57 3.95 8.42
CA LEU A 560 -7.55 4.66 7.65
C LEU A 560 -7.78 4.52 6.14
N LYS A 561 -8.05 3.30 5.65
CA LYS A 561 -8.36 3.05 4.22
C LYS A 561 -9.60 3.80 3.73
N ALA A 562 -10.58 4.04 4.61
CA ALA A 562 -11.74 4.83 4.29
C ALA A 562 -11.40 6.34 4.23
N LYS A 563 -10.55 6.84 5.13
CA LYS A 563 -10.06 8.23 5.15
C LYS A 563 -9.17 8.55 3.96
N ILE A 564 -8.20 7.69 3.65
CA ILE A 564 -7.23 7.83 2.56
C ILE A 564 -7.35 6.64 1.62
N ASN A 565 -7.71 6.91 0.37
CA ASN A 565 -7.86 5.91 -0.67
C ASN A 565 -7.38 6.47 -2.02
N GLU A 566 -7.27 5.59 -3.02
CA GLU A 566 -6.73 5.93 -4.34
C GLU A 566 -7.42 7.12 -5.01
N ARG A 567 -8.71 7.37 -4.73
CA ARG A 567 -9.46 8.48 -5.33
C ARG A 567 -9.07 9.83 -4.74
N ASN A 568 -8.74 9.89 -3.45
CA ASN A 568 -8.44 11.14 -2.75
C ASN A 568 -6.96 11.31 -2.40
N PHE A 569 -6.12 10.32 -2.72
CA PHE A 569 -4.70 10.35 -2.44
C PHE A 569 -3.99 11.60 -2.99
N GLY A 570 -4.36 12.02 -4.21
CA GLY A 570 -3.86 13.22 -4.86
C GLY A 570 -4.20 14.55 -4.17
N SER A 571 -5.04 14.55 -3.12
CA SER A 571 -5.32 15.75 -2.30
C SER A 571 -4.10 16.22 -1.49
N GLY A 572 -3.12 15.33 -1.29
CA GLY A 572 -1.94 15.60 -0.48
C GLY A 572 -2.17 15.49 1.03
N LEU A 573 -3.32 14.95 1.48
CA LEU A 573 -3.57 14.68 2.90
C LEU A 573 -2.66 13.58 3.43
N ALA A 574 -2.44 12.49 2.69
CA ALA A 574 -1.63 11.34 3.13
C ALA A 574 -0.22 11.74 3.64
N THR A 575 0.46 12.61 2.89
CA THR A 575 1.81 13.11 3.23
C THR A 575 1.85 14.07 4.43
N ARG A 576 0.70 14.51 4.95
CA ARG A 576 0.58 15.38 6.14
C ARG A 576 0.20 14.60 7.40
N LEU A 577 -0.29 13.37 7.23
CA LEU A 577 -0.69 12.52 8.34
C LEU A 577 0.51 11.86 9.00
N THR A 578 0.49 11.81 10.33
CA THR A 578 1.43 11.01 11.14
C THR A 578 0.74 9.71 11.52
N CYS A 579 0.80 8.73 10.62
CA CYS A 579 0.21 7.41 10.84
C CYS A 579 1.23 6.51 11.53
N ILE A 580 0.92 6.03 12.74
CA ILE A 580 1.81 5.12 13.49
C ILE A 580 1.09 3.78 13.69
N PRO A 581 1.69 2.64 13.33
CA PRO A 581 1.10 1.34 13.57
C PRO A 581 1.13 0.99 15.05
N LEU A 582 0.08 0.33 15.52
CA LEU A 582 -0.02 -0.24 16.86
C LEU A 582 -0.32 -1.74 16.72
N PRO A 583 0.66 -2.62 17.03
CA PRO A 583 0.56 -4.04 16.75
C PRO A 583 -0.51 -4.71 17.62
N PRO A 584 -1.06 -5.86 17.18
CA PRO A 584 -2.00 -6.64 17.97
C PRO A 584 -1.33 -7.16 19.25
N THR A 585 -2.14 -7.53 20.25
CA THR A 585 -1.62 -8.05 21.52
C THR A 585 -1.16 -9.51 21.45
N ASN A 586 -1.25 -10.17 20.28
CA ASN A 586 -0.83 -11.56 20.05
C ASN A 586 -1.35 -12.56 21.09
N PHE A 587 -2.65 -12.47 21.41
CA PHE A 587 -3.32 -13.30 22.42
C PHE A 587 -2.80 -13.12 23.86
N GLU A 588 -1.92 -12.16 24.09
CA GLU A 588 -1.45 -11.82 25.43
C GLU A 588 -2.38 -10.79 26.07
N MET A 589 -2.69 -11.01 27.35
CA MET A 589 -3.37 -10.02 28.17
C MET A 589 -2.43 -8.87 28.50
N MET A 590 -2.94 -7.64 28.43
CA MET A 590 -2.20 -6.50 28.96
C MET A 590 -1.92 -6.71 30.45
N THR A 591 -0.72 -6.34 30.90
CA THR A 591 -0.34 -6.46 32.30
C THR A 591 -1.33 -5.70 33.18
N ARG A 592 -1.90 -6.40 34.16
CA ARG A 592 -2.81 -5.77 35.12
C ARG A 592 -2.01 -4.87 36.05
N GLU A 593 -2.26 -3.56 35.99
CA GLU A 593 -1.73 -2.63 36.98
C GLU A 593 -2.34 -2.93 38.36
N SER A 594 -1.51 -3.26 39.34
CA SER A 594 -1.91 -3.48 40.73
C SER A 594 -1.75 -2.23 41.59
N VAL A 595 -0.92 -1.26 41.16
CA VAL A 595 -0.62 -0.02 41.86
C VAL A 595 -0.61 1.14 40.87
N VAL A 596 -1.40 2.19 41.15
CA VAL A 596 -1.35 3.43 40.38
C VAL A 596 -0.19 4.27 40.90
N ASP A 597 0.89 4.36 40.14
CA ASP A 597 1.97 5.30 40.45
C ASP A 597 1.51 6.74 40.13
N ARG A 598 1.14 7.45 41.20
CA ARG A 598 0.59 8.82 41.15
C ARG A 598 1.65 9.88 40.85
N GLU A 599 2.93 9.58 41.08
CA GLU A 599 4.02 10.52 40.88
C GLU A 599 4.25 10.77 39.39
N SER A 600 4.24 9.70 38.58
CA SER A 600 4.27 9.81 37.11
C SER A 600 3.11 10.64 36.56
N ASP A 601 1.90 10.40 37.07
CA ASP A 601 0.71 11.16 36.67
C ASP A 601 0.80 12.64 37.09
N HIS A 602 1.40 12.93 38.25
CA HIS A 602 1.64 14.29 38.71
C HIS A 602 2.65 15.01 37.81
N ARG A 603 3.78 14.38 37.46
CA ARG A 603 4.78 14.95 36.55
C ARG A 603 4.20 15.28 35.18
N LEU A 604 3.38 14.40 34.59
CA LEU A 604 2.71 14.68 33.31
C LEU A 604 1.79 15.90 33.38
N LYS A 605 1.04 16.07 34.47
CA LYS A 605 0.18 17.25 34.67
C LYS A 605 1.00 18.53 34.85
N GLU A 606 2.06 18.46 35.64
CA GLU A 606 2.97 19.59 35.87
C GLU A 606 3.59 20.06 34.55
N TRP A 607 4.06 19.12 33.72
CA TRP A 607 4.52 19.45 32.38
C TRP A 607 3.43 20.02 31.49
N GLY A 608 2.20 19.51 31.61
CA GLY A 608 1.02 20.10 30.98
C GLY A 608 0.89 21.60 31.26
N GLU A 609 0.95 21.98 32.54
CA GLU A 609 0.84 23.38 32.99
C GLU A 609 2.02 24.25 32.57
N LYS A 610 3.24 23.70 32.65
CA LYS A 610 4.47 24.39 32.23
C LYS A 610 4.47 24.68 30.73
N LEU A 611 4.19 23.67 29.90
CA LEU A 611 4.18 23.81 28.44
C LEU A 611 3.04 24.69 27.94
N ASP A 612 1.86 24.68 28.58
CA ASP A 612 0.77 25.61 28.24
C ASP A 612 1.13 27.08 28.51
N ARG A 613 2.18 27.34 29.29
CA ARG A 613 2.69 28.69 29.58
C ARG A 613 3.97 29.03 28.81
N MET A 614 4.49 28.13 27.98
CA MET A 614 5.66 28.44 27.14
C MET A 614 5.30 29.39 26.00
N LYS A 615 6.14 30.41 25.78
CA LYS A 615 6.03 31.36 24.66
C LYS A 615 7.39 31.63 24.01
N GLY A 616 7.35 32.21 22.80
CA GLY A 616 8.53 32.76 22.12
C GLY A 616 8.98 31.94 20.91
N VAL A 617 10.15 32.29 20.37
CA VAL A 617 10.78 31.56 19.27
C VAL A 617 11.69 30.48 19.88
N LEU A 618 11.51 29.23 19.46
CA LEU A 618 12.25 28.08 19.97
C LEU A 618 13.68 28.06 19.40
N SER A 619 14.66 27.80 20.27
CA SER A 619 16.08 27.69 19.90
C SER A 619 16.40 26.33 19.25
N VAL A 620 15.81 26.05 18.08
CA VAL A 620 15.92 24.75 17.38
C VAL A 620 16.57 24.85 16.00
N GLU A 621 17.27 25.93 15.71
CA GLU A 621 17.88 26.21 14.39
C GLU A 621 18.85 25.12 13.93
N LYS A 622 19.70 24.59 14.82
CA LYS A 622 20.60 23.49 14.44
C LYS A 622 19.85 22.21 14.08
N ILE A 623 18.76 21.91 14.77
CA ILE A 623 17.90 20.75 14.43
C ILE A 623 17.23 20.96 13.08
N VAL A 624 16.82 22.20 12.78
CA VAL A 624 16.28 22.60 11.48
C VAL A 624 17.30 22.34 10.37
N ASP A 625 18.56 22.72 10.56
CA ASP A 625 19.65 22.49 9.60
C ASP A 625 19.93 20.99 9.40
N GLU A 626 20.04 20.22 10.48
CA GLU A 626 20.27 18.77 10.40
C GLU A 626 19.12 18.03 9.70
N LEU A 627 17.88 18.47 9.92
CA LEU A 627 16.71 17.93 9.21
C LEU A 627 16.67 18.33 7.74
N TYR A 628 17.17 19.52 7.39
CA TYR A 628 17.34 19.94 6.00
C TYR A 628 18.32 19.02 5.28
N ASP A 629 19.49 18.78 5.89
CA ASP A 629 20.53 17.91 5.36
C ASP A 629 20.09 16.44 5.31
N TRP A 630 19.37 15.98 6.33
CA TRP A 630 18.73 14.66 6.30
C TRP A 630 17.77 14.53 5.12
N THR A 631 16.93 15.55 4.88
CA THR A 631 15.98 15.55 3.76
C THR A 631 16.72 15.57 2.43
N ALA A 632 17.77 16.38 2.29
CA ALA A 632 18.59 16.43 1.09
C ALA A 632 19.25 15.08 0.75
N ARG A 633 19.79 14.38 1.76
CA ARG A 633 20.35 13.03 1.61
C ARG A 633 19.29 12.03 1.14
N ARG A 634 18.12 11.98 1.79
CA ARG A 634 17.02 11.10 1.39
C ARG A 634 16.44 11.45 0.02
N MET A 635 16.44 12.73 -0.36
CA MET A 635 16.04 13.18 -1.69
C MET A 635 17.04 12.73 -2.77
N ALA A 636 18.34 12.69 -2.44
CA ALA A 636 19.36 12.13 -3.32
C ALA A 636 19.13 10.62 -3.54
N ASP A 637 18.80 9.87 -2.48
CA ASP A 637 18.45 8.45 -2.56
C ASP A 637 17.21 8.26 -3.47
N ALA A 638 16.14 9.04 -3.26
CA ALA A 638 14.94 8.98 -4.10
C ALA A 638 15.23 9.33 -5.57
N LYS A 639 16.15 10.27 -5.82
CA LYS A 639 16.59 10.67 -7.17
C LYS A 639 17.42 9.58 -7.84
N GLU A 640 18.39 8.98 -7.15
CA GLU A 640 19.12 7.78 -7.62
C GLU A 640 18.14 6.68 -7.99
N ASN A 641 17.14 6.52 -7.14
CA ASN A 641 16.09 5.55 -7.30
C ASN A 641 14.98 6.01 -8.25
N ASN A 642 15.11 7.13 -8.97
CA ASN A 642 14.10 7.67 -9.88
C ASN A 642 12.65 7.55 -9.35
N SER A 643 12.48 7.83 -8.05
CA SER A 643 11.33 7.43 -7.25
C SER A 643 10.46 8.63 -6.91
N LYS A 644 9.53 8.97 -7.81
CA LYS A 644 8.58 10.08 -7.56
C LYS A 644 7.68 9.83 -6.35
N ALA A 645 7.33 8.56 -6.11
CA ALA A 645 6.56 8.13 -4.95
C ALA A 645 7.30 8.44 -3.64
N GLU A 646 8.57 8.03 -3.53
CA GLU A 646 9.36 8.32 -2.33
C GLU A 646 9.65 9.81 -2.18
N GLU A 647 9.95 10.52 -3.27
CA GLU A 647 10.09 11.99 -3.24
C GLU A 647 8.85 12.66 -2.63
N MET A 648 7.65 12.26 -3.05
CA MET A 648 6.40 12.83 -2.56
C MET A 648 6.15 12.54 -1.07
N LEU A 649 6.43 11.33 -0.62
CA LEU A 649 6.24 10.94 0.79
C LEU A 649 7.30 11.57 1.71
N LEU A 650 8.50 11.84 1.20
CA LEU A 650 9.64 12.34 1.97
C LEU A 650 9.54 13.83 2.36
N LYS A 651 9.08 14.70 1.45
CA LYS A 651 9.20 16.17 1.56
C LYS A 651 8.67 16.79 2.86
N ARG A 652 7.76 16.10 3.55
CA ARG A 652 7.12 16.58 4.79
C ARG A 652 7.63 15.88 6.05
N CYS A 653 8.46 14.85 5.93
CA CYS A 653 8.97 14.09 7.07
C CYS A 653 9.77 14.96 8.05
N ALA A 654 10.64 15.84 7.55
CA ALA A 654 11.41 16.75 8.41
C ALA A 654 10.53 17.65 9.30
N TYR A 655 9.38 18.10 8.78
CA TYR A 655 8.44 18.92 9.56
C TYR A 655 7.91 18.15 10.78
N HIS A 656 7.60 16.86 10.61
CA HIS A 656 7.21 15.98 11.71
C HIS A 656 8.36 15.77 12.70
N GLY A 657 9.57 15.49 12.18
CA GLY A 657 10.79 15.31 12.99
C GLY A 657 10.98 16.44 14.00
N LEU A 658 10.97 17.68 13.50
CA LEU A 658 11.10 18.88 14.33
C LEU A 658 9.93 19.04 15.29
N ASN A 659 8.70 19.03 14.77
CA ASN A 659 7.53 19.40 15.53
C ASN A 659 7.29 18.45 16.72
N PHE A 660 7.48 17.14 16.53
CA PHE A 660 7.32 16.16 17.61
C PHE A 660 8.50 16.15 18.58
N ALA A 661 9.72 16.52 18.15
CA ALA A 661 10.88 16.59 19.04
C ALA A 661 10.87 17.84 19.92
N ALA A 662 10.39 18.97 19.40
CA ALA A 662 10.52 20.28 20.04
C ALA A 662 10.03 20.34 21.50
N PRO A 663 8.87 19.76 21.89
CA PRO A 663 8.45 19.78 23.29
C PRO A 663 9.41 19.02 24.21
N PHE A 664 9.97 17.90 23.76
CA PHE A 664 10.91 17.10 24.54
C PHE A 664 12.25 17.81 24.72
N ILE A 665 12.75 18.45 23.66
CA ILE A 665 13.95 19.28 23.68
C ILE A 665 13.77 20.44 24.69
N VAL A 666 12.64 21.15 24.62
CA VAL A 666 12.34 22.23 25.58
C VAL A 666 12.31 21.73 27.03
N MET A 667 11.72 20.55 27.27
CA MET A 667 11.70 19.95 28.61
C MET A 667 13.10 19.54 29.10
N ARG A 668 13.97 19.07 28.19
CA ARG A 668 15.37 18.72 28.52
C ARG A 668 16.17 19.95 28.92
N HIS A 669 15.95 21.08 28.25
CA HIS A 669 16.62 22.36 28.55
C HIS A 669 15.87 23.24 29.55
N TRP A 670 14.95 22.68 30.35
CA TRP A 670 14.06 23.48 31.20
C TRP A 670 14.77 24.36 32.23
N GLU A 671 15.96 23.97 32.68
CA GLU A 671 16.77 24.77 33.62
C GLU A 671 17.18 26.14 33.05
N GLN A 672 17.15 26.29 31.72
CA GLN A 672 17.51 27.52 31.00
C GLN A 672 16.28 28.42 30.78
N MET A 673 15.08 27.91 31.07
CA MET A 673 13.83 28.68 31.00
C MET A 673 13.67 29.53 32.26
N HIS A 674 13.17 30.75 32.09
CA HIS A 674 12.82 31.64 33.20
C HIS A 674 11.39 32.13 33.03
N GLN A 675 10.79 32.54 34.15
CA GLN A 675 9.43 33.06 34.16
C GLN A 675 9.42 34.52 33.70
N ASP A 676 8.59 34.83 32.72
CA ASP A 676 8.29 36.18 32.24
C ASP A 676 6.78 36.44 32.37
N GLY A 677 6.41 37.14 33.44
CA GLY A 677 5.01 37.37 33.81
C GLY A 677 4.26 36.06 34.04
N ALA A 678 3.21 35.82 33.24
CA ALA A 678 2.39 34.61 33.31
C ALA A 678 3.00 33.42 32.54
N TYR A 679 4.05 33.64 31.77
CA TYR A 679 4.62 32.71 30.81
C TYR A 679 6.06 32.30 31.17
N TYR A 680 6.57 31.32 30.44
CA TYR A 680 7.97 30.91 30.45
C TYR A 680 8.61 31.14 29.09
N CYS A 681 9.85 31.59 29.08
CA CYS A 681 10.67 31.75 27.89
C CYS A 681 12.15 31.56 28.24
N GLY A 682 12.98 31.36 27.24
CA GLY A 682 14.41 31.19 27.40
C GLY A 682 15.07 30.80 26.09
N GLU A 683 16.38 30.93 26.05
CA GLU A 683 17.21 30.48 24.94
C GLU A 683 18.05 29.30 25.41
N PHE A 684 18.28 28.35 24.50
CA PHE A 684 19.14 27.20 24.73
C PHE A 684 19.90 26.84 23.47
N GLU A 685 20.92 26.00 23.59
CA GLU A 685 21.66 25.48 22.45
C GLU A 685 21.39 23.98 22.34
N THR A 686 20.82 23.56 21.21
CA THR A 686 20.61 22.13 20.93
C THR A 686 21.92 21.42 20.63
N ASP A 687 22.01 20.16 21.02
CA ASP A 687 23.19 19.31 20.86
C ASP A 687 22.90 17.97 20.14
N GLU A 688 23.89 17.08 20.11
CA GLU A 688 23.78 15.77 19.46
C GLU A 688 22.71 14.87 20.08
N VAL A 689 22.35 15.06 21.34
CA VAL A 689 21.32 14.25 22.02
C VAL A 689 19.93 14.70 21.58
N ASP A 690 19.72 16.01 21.40
CA ASP A 690 18.49 16.54 20.78
C ASP A 690 18.35 16.04 19.34
N TRP A 691 19.46 16.04 18.60
CA TRP A 691 19.48 15.51 17.24
C TRP A 691 19.12 14.02 17.21
N LYS A 692 19.64 13.19 18.11
CA LYS A 692 19.28 11.76 18.17
C LYS A 692 17.77 11.53 18.30
N LEU A 693 17.09 12.33 19.12
CA LEU A 693 15.63 12.25 19.25
C LEU A 693 14.93 12.68 17.94
N ALA A 694 15.33 13.82 17.37
CA ALA A 694 14.74 14.33 16.14
C ALA A 694 14.97 13.38 14.94
N GLU A 695 16.17 12.81 14.82
CA GLU A 695 16.55 11.83 13.81
C GLU A 695 15.72 10.54 13.95
N LEU A 696 15.55 10.04 15.18
CA LEU A 696 14.71 8.87 15.44
C LEU A 696 13.26 9.12 14.99
N ILE A 697 12.69 10.26 15.39
CA ILE A 697 11.30 10.62 15.03
C ILE A 697 11.12 10.73 13.51
N VAL A 698 12.03 11.43 12.80
CA VAL A 698 11.90 11.60 11.35
C VAL A 698 12.07 10.27 10.60
N ASN A 699 12.96 9.39 11.08
CA ASN A 699 13.14 8.05 10.52
C ASN A 699 11.91 7.16 10.74
N ILE A 700 11.32 7.18 11.94
CA ILE A 700 10.06 6.49 12.21
C ILE A 700 8.97 6.98 11.26
N GLN A 701 8.81 8.30 11.13
CA GLN A 701 7.77 8.87 10.28
C GLN A 701 7.98 8.52 8.81
N TYR A 702 9.21 8.56 8.30
CA TYR A 702 9.50 8.19 6.92
C TYR A 702 9.22 6.70 6.65
N ALA A 703 9.59 5.81 7.57
CA ALA A 703 9.28 4.39 7.49
C ALA A 703 7.77 4.14 7.49
N CYS A 704 7.03 4.77 8.42
CA CYS A 704 5.58 4.66 8.50
C CYS A 704 4.87 5.23 7.26
N GLN A 705 5.32 6.36 6.72
CA GLN A 705 4.81 6.91 5.46
C GLN A 705 4.94 5.89 4.32
N ARG A 706 6.08 5.21 4.21
CA ARG A 706 6.27 4.15 3.22
C ARG A 706 5.36 2.95 3.48
N HIS A 707 5.29 2.48 4.72
CA HIS A 707 4.45 1.36 5.13
C HIS A 707 2.98 1.58 4.76
N PHE A 708 2.40 2.76 5.06
CA PHE A 708 0.98 3.01 4.81
C PHE A 708 0.66 3.47 3.39
N PHE A 709 1.56 4.21 2.72
CA PHE A 709 1.20 5.00 1.55
C PHE A 709 2.06 4.78 0.31
N LEU A 710 3.17 4.03 0.37
CA LEU A 710 4.06 3.84 -0.78
C LEU A 710 3.36 3.20 -1.98
N ALA A 711 2.65 2.09 -1.77
CA ALA A 711 1.93 1.41 -2.85
C ALA A 711 0.86 2.31 -3.50
N MET A 712 0.21 3.17 -2.71
CA MET A 712 -0.78 4.12 -3.22
C MET A 712 -0.12 5.27 -3.99
N ALA A 713 1.06 5.71 -3.54
CA ALA A 713 1.87 6.71 -4.22
C ALA A 713 2.41 6.23 -5.57
N GLU A 714 2.91 4.99 -5.63
CA GLU A 714 3.37 4.37 -6.88
C GLU A 714 2.24 4.28 -7.89
N LYS A 715 1.10 3.74 -7.46
CA LYS A 715 -0.10 3.66 -8.31
C LYS A 715 -0.56 5.04 -8.80
N TYR A 716 -0.53 6.06 -7.96
CA TYR A 716 -0.90 7.42 -8.35
C TYR A 716 -0.04 7.94 -9.52
N PHE A 717 1.27 7.71 -9.48
CA PHE A 717 2.16 8.12 -10.58
C PHE A 717 2.03 7.25 -11.82
N ASP A 718 1.77 5.94 -11.67
CA ASP A 718 1.51 5.03 -12.78
C ASP A 718 0.25 5.43 -13.55
N ASP A 719 -0.83 5.76 -12.83
CA ASP A 719 -2.10 6.18 -13.43
C ASP A 719 -1.94 7.55 -14.14
N GLN A 720 -1.17 8.48 -13.57
CA GLN A 720 -0.82 9.73 -14.27
C GLN A 720 -0.05 9.48 -15.56
N GLN A 721 0.92 8.56 -15.57
CA GLN A 721 1.65 8.22 -16.79
C GLN A 721 0.73 7.61 -17.85
N ARG A 722 -0.17 6.70 -17.46
CA ARG A 722 -1.18 6.11 -18.37
C ARG A 722 -2.12 7.17 -18.94
N ASP A 723 -2.53 8.15 -18.15
CA ASP A 723 -3.39 9.25 -18.60
C ASP A 723 -2.68 10.17 -19.61
N VAL A 724 -1.39 10.46 -19.37
CA VAL A 724 -0.55 11.21 -20.32
C VAL A 724 -0.40 10.44 -21.63
N LEU A 725 -0.10 9.14 -21.58
CA LEU A 725 0.02 8.29 -22.77
C LEU A 725 -1.30 8.21 -23.54
N THR A 726 -2.42 8.04 -22.84
CA THR A 726 -3.76 7.97 -23.45
C THR A 726 -4.15 9.30 -24.11
N THR A 727 -3.85 10.42 -23.46
CA THR A 727 -4.13 11.77 -23.98
C THR A 727 -3.27 12.07 -25.21
N THR A 728 -1.99 11.69 -25.17
CA THR A 728 -1.06 11.83 -26.30
C THR A 728 -1.53 11.00 -27.49
N HIS A 729 -1.90 9.73 -27.27
CA HIS A 729 -2.42 8.85 -28.32
C HIS A 729 -3.76 9.33 -28.92
N ARG A 730 -4.65 9.93 -28.11
CA ARG A 730 -5.89 10.56 -28.61
C ARG A 730 -5.61 11.79 -29.48
N ARG A 731 -4.62 12.61 -29.13
CA ARG A 731 -4.16 13.73 -29.95
C ARG A 731 -3.60 13.20 -31.27
N GLN A 732 -2.69 12.23 -31.22
CA GLN A 732 -2.03 11.64 -32.39
C GLN A 732 -3.03 11.11 -33.43
N LYS A 733 -4.10 10.41 -33.02
CA LYS A 733 -5.19 10.01 -33.94
C LYS A 733 -5.86 11.15 -34.70
N THR A 734 -5.98 12.32 -34.07
CA THR A 734 -6.54 13.52 -34.73
C THR A 734 -5.54 14.15 -35.69
N TYR A 735 -4.26 14.26 -35.31
CA TYR A 735 -3.19 14.74 -36.18
C TYR A 735 -3.01 13.82 -37.40
N ASP A 736 -2.90 12.51 -37.19
CA ASP A 736 -2.71 11.52 -38.24
C ASP A 736 -3.92 11.45 -39.18
N GLY A 737 -5.14 11.58 -38.62
CA GLY A 737 -6.36 11.67 -39.42
C GLY A 737 -6.39 12.93 -40.29
N PHE A 738 -5.96 14.07 -39.74
CA PHE A 738 -5.89 15.33 -40.48
C PHE A 738 -4.80 15.29 -41.56
N ASN A 739 -3.61 14.80 -41.24
CA ASN A 739 -2.49 14.70 -42.19
C ASN A 739 -2.79 13.77 -43.35
N ARG A 740 -3.54 12.68 -43.12
CA ARG A 740 -3.98 11.75 -44.17
C ARG A 740 -5.06 12.29 -45.10
N LEU A 741 -5.80 13.34 -44.71
CA LEU A 741 -6.73 13.97 -45.63
C LEU A 741 -5.97 14.49 -46.87
N PRO A 742 -6.54 14.37 -48.07
CA PRO A 742 -6.00 15.07 -49.23
C PRO A 742 -6.05 16.60 -49.06
N GLU A 743 -5.39 17.34 -49.95
CA GLU A 743 -5.48 18.82 -49.99
C GLU A 743 -6.92 19.29 -50.19
N GLU A 744 -7.68 18.61 -51.05
CA GLU A 744 -9.12 18.78 -51.23
C GLU A 744 -9.86 17.47 -50.98
N PHE A 745 -10.88 17.50 -50.14
CA PHE A 745 -11.52 16.30 -49.63
C PHE A 745 -13.01 16.53 -49.34
N ALA A 746 -13.77 15.44 -49.33
CA ALA A 746 -15.19 15.42 -49.00
C ALA A 746 -15.46 14.74 -47.64
N VAL A 747 -16.73 14.68 -47.23
CA VAL A 747 -17.13 14.04 -45.95
C VAL A 747 -16.69 12.57 -45.87
N ASP A 748 -16.69 11.86 -47.00
CA ASP A 748 -16.34 10.45 -47.09
C ASP A 748 -14.83 10.23 -46.84
N ASP A 749 -13.97 11.18 -47.22
CA ASP A 749 -12.54 11.15 -46.92
C ASP A 749 -12.27 11.39 -45.44
N VAL A 750 -13.07 12.24 -44.78
CA VAL A 750 -13.00 12.42 -43.32
C VAL A 750 -13.44 11.15 -42.61
N MET A 751 -14.46 10.46 -43.10
CA MET A 751 -14.87 9.17 -42.56
C MET A 751 -13.75 8.13 -42.67
N THR A 752 -13.06 8.09 -43.81
CA THR A 752 -11.97 7.14 -44.06
C THR A 752 -10.72 7.49 -43.24
N CYS A 753 -10.24 8.74 -43.32
CA CYS A 753 -9.00 9.17 -42.69
C CYS A 753 -9.08 9.22 -41.17
N PHE A 754 -10.26 9.46 -40.59
CA PHE A 754 -10.48 9.44 -39.13
C PHE A 754 -11.12 8.13 -38.63
N ALA A 755 -11.34 7.14 -39.50
CA ALA A 755 -12.00 5.88 -39.18
C ALA A 755 -13.37 6.08 -38.49
N ILE A 756 -14.18 7.01 -39.01
CA ILE A 756 -15.52 7.35 -38.53
C ILE A 756 -16.56 6.63 -39.38
N SER A 757 -17.37 5.77 -38.77
CA SER A 757 -18.42 5.02 -39.46
C SER A 757 -19.73 5.81 -39.67
N ASN A 758 -19.92 6.92 -38.95
CA ASN A 758 -21.15 7.72 -38.99
C ASN A 758 -20.93 9.09 -39.67
N PRO A 759 -21.64 9.41 -40.78
CA PRO A 759 -21.47 10.65 -41.52
C PRO A 759 -21.85 11.90 -40.71
N THR A 760 -22.76 11.81 -39.75
CA THR A 760 -23.09 12.92 -38.85
C THR A 760 -21.91 13.28 -37.96
N VAL A 761 -21.14 12.28 -37.49
CA VAL A 761 -19.95 12.49 -36.67
C VAL A 761 -18.81 13.11 -37.51
N ALA A 762 -18.68 12.70 -38.77
CA ALA A 762 -17.73 13.30 -39.71
C ALA A 762 -18.05 14.78 -39.99
N ARG A 763 -19.33 15.14 -40.17
CA ARG A 763 -19.75 16.55 -40.32
C ARG A 763 -19.46 17.40 -39.06
N VAL A 764 -19.63 16.83 -37.87
CA VAL A 764 -19.23 17.52 -36.62
C VAL A 764 -17.72 17.72 -36.56
N LYS A 765 -16.92 16.75 -37.00
CA LYS A 765 -15.46 16.88 -37.09
C LYS A 765 -15.05 17.97 -38.08
N ILE A 766 -15.65 18.02 -39.27
CA ILE A 766 -15.45 19.08 -40.27
C ILE A 766 -15.80 20.45 -39.69
N SER A 767 -16.94 20.59 -39.01
CA SER A 767 -17.35 21.85 -38.38
C SER A 767 -16.33 22.34 -37.35
N ARG A 768 -15.70 21.43 -36.59
CA ARG A 768 -14.59 21.79 -35.67
C ARG A 768 -13.35 22.23 -36.42
N LEU A 769 -12.91 21.46 -37.44
CA LEU A 769 -11.74 21.82 -38.26
C LEU A 769 -11.90 23.17 -38.96
N MET A 770 -13.11 23.51 -39.41
CA MET A 770 -13.43 24.83 -39.97
C MET A 770 -13.37 25.94 -38.90
N LYS A 771 -13.91 25.67 -37.70
CA LYS A 771 -13.86 26.62 -36.57
C LYS A 771 -12.43 26.88 -36.08
N ASP A 772 -11.59 25.86 -36.19
CA ASP A 772 -10.16 25.92 -35.85
C ASP A 772 -9.32 26.52 -36.99
N HIS A 773 -9.95 26.99 -38.08
CA HIS A 773 -9.31 27.58 -39.26
C HIS A 773 -8.28 26.67 -39.94
N LEU A 774 -8.46 25.35 -39.85
CA LEU A 774 -7.57 24.36 -40.46
C LEU A 774 -8.02 23.98 -41.88
N ILE A 775 -9.32 24.11 -42.16
CA ILE A 775 -9.92 23.79 -43.46
C ILE A 775 -10.96 24.86 -43.82
N GLU A 776 -11.19 25.05 -45.11
CA GLU A 776 -12.25 25.91 -45.65
C GLU A 776 -13.13 25.12 -46.62
N LYS A 777 -14.38 25.55 -46.81
CA LYS A 777 -15.27 24.97 -47.83
C LYS A 777 -15.04 25.70 -49.14
N THR A 778 -14.67 24.98 -50.19
CA THR A 778 -14.25 25.58 -51.47
C THR A 778 -15.25 25.40 -52.59
N ASP A 779 -15.99 24.29 -52.63
CA ASP A 779 -16.93 23.99 -53.72
C ASP A 779 -18.03 22.99 -53.32
N GLU A 780 -18.96 22.70 -54.24
CA GLU A 780 -19.99 21.65 -54.13
C GLU A 780 -20.10 20.83 -55.42
N PHE A 781 -20.34 19.52 -55.29
CA PHE A 781 -20.59 18.63 -56.42
C PHE A 781 -21.80 17.74 -56.17
N VAL A 782 -22.42 17.23 -57.24
CA VAL A 782 -23.58 16.33 -57.14
C VAL A 782 -23.14 14.90 -57.42
N ASP A 783 -23.34 14.03 -56.44
CA ASP A 783 -23.03 12.59 -56.53
C ASP A 783 -24.28 11.79 -56.15
N ASN A 784 -24.74 10.91 -57.04
CA ASN A 784 -25.98 10.14 -56.92
C ASN A 784 -27.20 10.97 -56.48
N GLY A 785 -27.36 12.17 -57.07
CA GLY A 785 -28.48 13.08 -56.78
C GLY A 785 -28.40 13.80 -55.43
N THR A 786 -27.29 13.67 -54.70
CA THR A 786 -27.04 14.36 -53.43
C THR A 786 -25.90 15.37 -53.59
N THR A 787 -26.13 16.63 -53.21
CA THR A 787 -25.09 17.66 -53.19
C THR A 787 -24.12 17.42 -52.03
N LYS A 788 -22.83 17.26 -52.34
CA LYS A 788 -21.73 17.09 -51.39
C LYS A 788 -20.80 18.31 -51.45
N ALA A 789 -20.34 18.76 -50.29
CA ALA A 789 -19.37 19.86 -50.18
C ALA A 789 -17.93 19.35 -50.28
N ILE A 790 -17.08 20.13 -50.95
CA ILE A 790 -15.62 19.96 -51.01
C ILE A 790 -14.98 20.93 -50.03
N TYR A 791 -14.01 20.42 -49.27
CA TYR A 791 -13.23 21.18 -48.29
C TYR A 791 -11.76 21.14 -48.68
N ARG A 792 -11.04 22.23 -48.42
CA ARG A 792 -9.60 22.33 -48.65
C ARG A 792 -8.85 22.60 -47.35
N LYS A 793 -7.65 22.04 -47.19
CA LYS A 793 -6.74 22.38 -46.10
C LYS A 793 -6.18 23.80 -46.27
N VAL A 794 -6.23 24.60 -45.20
CA VAL A 794 -5.68 25.97 -45.19
C VAL A 794 -4.77 26.26 -43.99
N GLY A 795 -4.74 25.35 -43.01
CA GLY A 795 -3.87 25.44 -41.84
C GLY A 795 -3.16 24.12 -41.54
N ALA A 796 -2.07 24.18 -40.80
CA ALA A 796 -1.35 23.02 -40.31
C ALA A 796 -1.72 22.73 -38.84
N MET A 797 -1.98 21.47 -38.51
CA MET A 797 -2.05 21.05 -37.12
C MET A 797 -0.62 20.84 -36.59
N CYS A 798 -0.18 21.66 -35.63
CA CYS A 798 1.10 21.50 -34.91
C CYS A 798 0.95 20.63 -33.67
#